data_AF-A0A7S1IWY6-F1
#
_entry.id   AF-A0A7S1IWY6-F1
#
_cell.length_a   1.000
_cell.length_b   1.000
_cell.length_c   1.000
_cell.angle_alpha   90.00
_cell.angle_beta   90.00
_cell.angle_gamma   90.00
#
_symmetry.space_group_name_H-M   'P 1'
#
loop_
_entity.id
_entity.type
_entity.pdbx_description
1 polymer ?
#
loop_
_entity_poly.entity_id
_entity_poly.type
_entity_poly.pdbx_seq_one_letter_code
_entity_poly.pdbx_strand_id
1 'polypeptide(L)'
;FGHSLMPVSAADDPPTSTKNLVRKKVDTRVKTLVENGIRTKHRTFFIVIGDKAKDHIANLHYMMKKAGKGNPSILWTYKRDLAFHSSDKRKRGRLNRKDKMNDVSESYELFLSQTNIRYCYYKDTHKVLGNTFGMLVIQDFETLTPNLLARTVETVEGGGIICMLINTMTSLKALYTMTMDIHTRYRTAKYADIIPRFNERFLLSLADLSNFLSVDDELNVIPFTSNVAKIEPVDLSQHDGFRTESEKELLSTREALKDNPIIGPLVKLAATADQARVIMDLMSVIVEKEKSMRSTVMVTAGRGRGKSAAMGMAVAGAVQQGFANIFVTSPSPENLKAFFYFVVRGLEEMEYTEKEDFEIHQSTNPMYNKAVVRISIYREHRQTIQYISPQDSAQFAQAELLVVDEAAAIPLPLVEKMFGPYLILMASTISGYEGTGRSLSVKLMSKLRAEANASAGVSEGEARSTEAINPRNISKRVQVGGGRVFRHFQLTEPIRYAPGDPVEKWLNQVLCMDPSLVRAQKKTCPHPEQCELYYVNRDTLFSYHKAAEELLQRMMVLYISSHYKNQPNDLQLMSDAPAHHLFVLLPPVDESTAKIPDPICVIQVCEEGTIGEGQMKADMGEGKRASGDLVPYTISQNYQEPSFSKLAGMRIVRIAVNPDFQRMKYGSRALQLLLQYYNGQIIYDAEDGEEPSAGFDGDEIDEEAMVDGEEVLVKRKQLPHLLQPLTKRPLTETPQYISTSFGVTLPLFEFWQKSGFTPIYLRQGQNDLTGEHTMIMIKACERATAVDRQWVTKFQKDFQKRYYGLLAGPVKALRVDLALSIALDTTQALNPLLAPNSIVPGPKDSQGRYLVDGVPQLTAGDMALVGITFFDAKRLAAFARLAVDLQVVYDLIPVIAGLYFNKRMVLAPDGSQGVVLTMSQSALLMGLGLQHKSLHDMATAELDLGSTQANAILYQLMRAVNEYWAKVMDLGTPDEALDAPGGGDEAGPASPDTERPKKKKKKKAAAGTDGTESEAPPTKVAKT
;
A
#
# COMPACT_ATOMS: atom_id res chain seq x y z
N PHE A 1 51.55 -65.11 -52.33
CA PHE A 1 50.83 -64.49 -51.20
C PHE A 1 51.78 -63.52 -50.51
N GLY A 2 51.61 -62.21 -50.53
CA GLY A 2 50.51 -61.41 -51.05
C GLY A 2 50.73 -59.97 -50.60
N HIS A 3 50.97 -59.12 -51.60
CA HIS A 3 50.87 -57.66 -51.66
C HIS A 3 51.71 -56.76 -50.73
N SER A 4 52.76 -56.21 -51.36
CA SER A 4 53.49 -55.01 -51.00
C SER A 4 52.91 -53.76 -51.68
N LEU A 5 52.82 -52.68 -50.90
CA LEU A 5 53.36 -51.33 -51.13
C LEU A 5 53.25 -50.59 -52.49
N MET A 6 52.80 -49.32 -52.34
CA MET A 6 53.11 -48.08 -53.10
C MET A 6 52.23 -47.71 -54.33
N PRO A 7 52.19 -46.42 -54.81
CA PRO A 7 51.27 -45.35 -54.38
C PRO A 7 50.62 -44.55 -55.56
N VAL A 8 49.58 -43.72 -55.33
CA VAL A 8 49.05 -42.74 -56.33
C VAL A 8 48.44 -41.55 -55.54
N SER A 9 49.05 -40.36 -55.45
CA SER A 9 49.14 -39.24 -56.42
C SER A 9 47.81 -38.52 -56.73
N ALA A 10 47.64 -37.37 -56.06
CA ALA A 10 47.06 -36.09 -56.48
C ALA A 10 45.91 -36.03 -57.51
N ALA A 11 44.75 -35.49 -57.08
CA ALA A 11 44.00 -34.42 -57.76
C ALA A 11 42.85 -33.89 -56.87
N ASP A 12 42.53 -32.62 -57.10
CA ASP A 12 41.31 -31.87 -56.75
C ASP A 12 41.24 -31.08 -55.43
N ASP A 13 41.34 -29.76 -55.63
CA ASP A 13 41.15 -28.65 -54.69
C ASP A 13 39.83 -28.71 -53.91
N PRO A 14 39.77 -28.16 -52.68
CA PRO A 14 38.52 -28.00 -51.96
C PRO A 14 37.67 -26.86 -52.58
N PRO A 15 36.34 -26.97 -52.61
CA PRO A 15 35.49 -25.90 -53.11
C PRO A 15 35.54 -24.73 -52.14
N THR A 16 36.05 -23.60 -52.60
CA THR A 16 35.89 -22.31 -51.92
C THR A 16 34.40 -21.95 -51.89
N SER A 17 33.73 -22.27 -50.79
CA SER A 17 32.41 -21.76 -50.42
C SER A 17 32.54 -20.25 -50.12
N THR A 18 32.50 -19.42 -51.15
CA THR A 18 32.17 -18.00 -51.01
C THR A 18 30.72 -17.90 -50.56
N LYS A 19 30.50 -17.70 -49.24
CA LYS A 19 29.19 -17.33 -48.71
C LYS A 19 28.79 -16.01 -49.36
N ASN A 20 27.83 -16.04 -50.29
CA ASN A 20 27.18 -14.84 -50.81
C ASN A 20 26.64 -14.03 -49.63
N LEU A 21 27.21 -12.86 -49.37
CA LEU A 21 26.65 -11.85 -48.47
C LEU A 21 25.39 -11.30 -49.14
N VAL A 22 24.23 -11.86 -48.80
CA VAL A 22 22.93 -11.37 -49.25
C VAL A 22 22.67 -10.01 -48.58
N ARG A 23 22.88 -8.92 -49.32
CA ARG A 23 22.44 -7.58 -48.90
C ARG A 23 20.93 -7.47 -49.12
N LYS A 24 20.15 -7.76 -48.09
CA LYS A 24 18.69 -7.59 -48.11
C LYS A 24 18.33 -6.13 -47.84
N LYS A 25 17.43 -5.56 -48.64
CA LYS A 25 16.87 -4.23 -48.38
C LYS A 25 15.88 -4.36 -47.21
N VAL A 26 16.17 -3.68 -46.11
CA VAL A 26 15.25 -3.61 -44.96
C VAL A 26 13.94 -2.96 -45.39
N ASP A 27 12.83 -3.46 -44.85
CA ASP A 27 11.51 -2.88 -45.08
C ASP A 27 11.47 -1.39 -44.74
N THR A 28 10.91 -0.59 -45.64
CA THR A 28 10.82 0.86 -45.48
C THR A 28 10.00 1.27 -44.26
N ARG A 29 9.04 0.44 -43.83
CA ARG A 29 8.15 0.70 -42.68
C ARG A 29 8.90 0.84 -41.35
N VAL A 30 9.94 0.03 -41.15
CA VAL A 30 10.80 0.10 -39.95
C VAL A 30 11.45 1.47 -39.86
N LYS A 31 12.00 1.95 -40.98
CA LYS A 31 12.69 3.23 -41.06
C LYS A 31 11.73 4.41 -40.91
N THR A 32 10.59 4.39 -41.61
CA THR A 32 9.60 5.47 -41.54
C THR A 32 9.02 5.60 -40.14
N LEU A 33 8.77 4.50 -39.43
CA LEU A 33 8.28 4.54 -38.06
C LEU A 33 9.27 5.21 -37.10
N VAL A 34 10.57 4.88 -37.18
CA VAL A 34 11.62 5.49 -36.35
C VAL A 34 11.74 6.99 -36.65
N GLU A 35 11.73 7.38 -37.93
CA GLU A 35 11.80 8.79 -38.33
C GLU A 35 10.56 9.57 -37.86
N ASN A 36 9.36 9.01 -38.01
CA ASN A 36 8.12 9.60 -37.53
C ASN A 36 8.11 9.78 -36.01
N GLY A 37 8.59 8.78 -35.25
CA GLY A 37 8.70 8.86 -33.79
C GLY A 37 9.61 9.99 -33.32
N ILE A 38 10.77 10.16 -33.97
CA ILE A 38 11.72 11.24 -33.64
C ILE A 38 11.13 12.61 -33.99
N ARG A 39 10.51 12.75 -35.16
CA ARG A 39 9.88 14.01 -35.62
C ARG A 39 8.73 14.45 -34.72
N THR A 40 7.88 13.51 -34.33
CA THR A 40 6.72 13.79 -33.46
C THR A 40 7.07 13.82 -31.98
N LYS A 41 8.32 13.49 -31.60
CA LYS A 41 8.74 13.25 -30.21
C LYS A 41 7.85 12.22 -29.48
N HIS A 42 7.27 11.27 -30.21
CA HIS A 42 6.50 10.13 -29.67
C HIS A 42 7.38 8.89 -29.51
N ARG A 43 7.01 7.96 -28.62
CA ARG A 43 7.76 6.71 -28.46
C ARG A 43 7.31 5.68 -29.49
N THR A 44 8.22 4.79 -29.85
CA THR A 44 7.97 3.68 -30.80
C THR A 44 8.25 2.34 -30.12
N PHE A 45 7.40 1.35 -30.36
CA PHE A 45 7.48 0.03 -29.75
C PHE A 45 7.78 -1.04 -30.80
N PHE A 46 8.78 -1.88 -30.55
CA PHE A 46 9.21 -2.99 -31.40
C PHE A 46 9.21 -4.30 -30.62
N ILE A 47 8.65 -5.34 -31.23
CA ILE A 47 8.91 -6.73 -30.83
C ILE A 47 9.83 -7.35 -31.87
N VAL A 48 10.96 -7.90 -31.43
CA VAL A 48 11.89 -8.62 -32.29
C VAL A 48 11.84 -10.10 -31.94
N ILE A 49 11.43 -10.91 -32.91
CA ILE A 49 11.17 -12.33 -32.76
C ILE A 49 12.30 -13.12 -33.40
N GLY A 50 12.96 -13.96 -32.59
CA GLY A 50 13.90 -14.96 -33.05
C GLY A 50 15.23 -14.97 -32.28
N ASP A 51 16.12 -15.86 -32.71
CA ASP A 51 17.34 -16.21 -31.98
C ASP A 51 18.46 -15.18 -32.18
N LYS A 52 18.41 -14.42 -33.30
CA LYS A 52 19.36 -13.35 -33.64
C LYS A 52 18.85 -11.96 -33.30
N ALA A 53 17.71 -11.84 -32.65
CA ALA A 53 17.08 -10.58 -32.25
C ALA A 53 18.05 -9.57 -31.57
N LYS A 54 19.07 -10.06 -30.88
CA LYS A 54 20.11 -9.24 -30.21
C LYS A 54 20.93 -8.40 -31.18
N ASP A 55 21.33 -8.97 -32.31
CA ASP A 55 22.17 -8.28 -33.30
C ASP A 55 21.41 -7.11 -33.93
N HIS A 56 20.10 -7.23 -34.05
CA HIS A 56 19.23 -6.19 -34.61
C HIS A 56 19.04 -4.98 -33.70
N ILE A 57 19.32 -5.09 -32.40
CA ILE A 57 19.31 -3.94 -31.49
C ILE A 57 20.36 -2.91 -31.93
N ALA A 58 21.53 -3.35 -32.36
CA ALA A 58 22.58 -2.46 -32.87
C ALA A 58 22.13 -1.75 -34.15
N ASN A 59 21.40 -2.46 -35.04
CA ASN A 59 20.86 -1.89 -36.26
C ASN A 59 19.77 -0.84 -35.98
N LEU A 60 18.85 -1.11 -35.05
CA LEU A 60 17.82 -0.15 -34.63
C LEU A 60 18.43 1.10 -33.97
N HIS A 61 19.46 0.91 -33.13
CA HIS A 61 20.20 2.03 -32.54
C HIS A 61 20.88 2.89 -33.60
N TYR A 62 21.51 2.26 -34.59
CA TYR A 62 22.11 2.95 -35.72
C TYR A 62 21.08 3.72 -36.56
N MET A 63 19.89 3.15 -36.80
CA MET A 63 18.80 3.83 -37.51
C MET A 63 18.32 5.08 -36.77
N MET A 64 18.17 4.99 -35.45
CA MET A 64 17.79 6.12 -34.59
C MET A 64 18.86 7.22 -34.59
N LYS A 65 20.15 6.85 -34.56
CA LYS A 65 21.27 7.80 -34.69
C LYS A 65 21.24 8.52 -36.04
N LYS A 66 21.02 7.77 -37.12
CA LYS A 66 20.93 8.31 -38.49
C LYS A 66 19.73 9.23 -38.68
N ALA A 67 18.64 8.99 -37.97
CA ALA A 67 17.42 9.79 -38.00
C ALA A 67 17.51 11.08 -37.15
N GLY A 68 18.65 11.37 -36.50
CA GLY A 68 18.94 12.69 -35.90
C GLY A 68 18.89 12.76 -34.37
N LYS A 69 18.72 11.63 -33.66
CA LYS A 69 18.63 11.62 -32.19
C LYS A 69 19.98 11.66 -31.44
N GLY A 70 21.11 11.65 -32.15
CA GLY A 70 22.45 11.65 -31.57
C GLY A 70 22.91 10.26 -31.08
N ASN A 71 23.62 10.20 -29.94
CA ASN A 71 24.05 8.95 -29.29
C ASN A 71 23.19 8.69 -28.03
N PRO A 72 21.98 8.12 -28.18
CA PRO A 72 21.09 7.86 -27.05
C PRO A 72 21.66 6.79 -26.10
N SER A 73 21.44 6.99 -24.80
CA SER A 73 21.73 6.00 -23.76
C SER A 73 20.73 4.85 -23.81
N ILE A 74 21.18 3.66 -23.43
CA ILE A 74 20.40 2.43 -23.51
C ILE A 74 20.19 1.86 -22.12
N LEU A 75 18.95 1.51 -21.80
CA LEU A 75 18.61 0.72 -20.62
C LEU A 75 18.41 -0.74 -21.04
N TRP A 76 19.27 -1.63 -20.56
CA TRP A 76 19.16 -3.06 -20.81
C TRP A 76 18.68 -3.80 -19.56
N THR A 77 17.51 -4.43 -19.66
CA THR A 77 16.87 -5.13 -18.54
C THR A 77 16.85 -6.64 -18.74
N TYR A 78 17.20 -7.39 -17.70
CA TYR A 78 17.36 -8.85 -17.77
C TYR A 78 17.13 -9.54 -16.40
N LYS A 79 16.86 -10.85 -16.42
CA LYS A 79 16.52 -11.64 -15.23
C LYS A 79 17.73 -12.08 -14.41
N ARG A 80 18.63 -12.87 -15.00
CA ARG A 80 19.79 -13.49 -14.33
C ARG A 80 21.02 -13.43 -15.22
N ASP A 81 20.91 -13.98 -16.41
CA ASP A 81 22.02 -14.06 -17.34
C ASP A 81 21.87 -12.99 -18.42
N LEU A 82 22.85 -12.09 -18.45
CA LEU A 82 23.11 -11.35 -19.68
C LEU A 82 23.57 -12.38 -20.70
N ALA A 83 23.00 -12.34 -21.90
CA ALA A 83 23.42 -13.18 -23.01
C ALA A 83 24.90 -12.96 -23.44
N PHE A 84 25.62 -12.08 -22.75
CA PHE A 84 27.03 -11.78 -22.93
C PHE A 84 27.71 -11.53 -21.57
N HIS A 85 28.98 -11.90 -21.44
CA HIS A 85 29.76 -11.60 -20.24
C HIS A 85 30.02 -10.09 -20.12
N SER A 86 29.55 -9.44 -19.04
CA SER A 86 29.58 -7.99 -18.83
C SER A 86 30.95 -7.41 -18.44
N SER A 87 31.99 -8.23 -18.29
CA SER A 87 33.29 -7.73 -17.83
C SER A 87 34.16 -7.26 -19.00
N ASP A 88 34.18 -5.95 -19.23
CA ASP A 88 35.08 -5.26 -20.17
C ASP A 88 36.56 -5.62 -19.94
N LYS A 89 36.95 -5.93 -18.69
CA LYS A 89 38.34 -6.26 -18.32
C LYS A 89 38.83 -7.63 -18.78
N ARG A 90 38.00 -8.68 -18.82
CA ARG A 90 38.42 -10.02 -19.29
C ARG A 90 38.25 -10.20 -20.80
N LYS A 91 37.44 -9.37 -21.47
CA LYS A 91 37.19 -9.44 -22.92
C LYS A 91 38.31 -8.84 -23.77
N ARG A 92 38.93 -7.71 -23.35
CA ARG A 92 40.12 -7.16 -24.04
C ARG A 92 41.26 -8.17 -24.17
N GLY A 93 41.43 -9.07 -23.19
CA GLY A 93 42.45 -10.14 -23.26
C GLY A 93 42.14 -11.30 -24.21
N ARG A 94 40.88 -11.44 -24.67
CA ARG A 94 40.46 -12.49 -25.62
C ARG A 94 40.43 -11.98 -27.07
N LEU A 95 40.23 -10.68 -27.27
CA LEU A 95 40.21 -10.04 -28.59
C LEU A 95 41.56 -10.21 -29.31
N ASN A 96 42.68 -10.00 -28.60
CA ASN A 96 44.04 -10.20 -29.14
C ASN A 96 44.37 -11.67 -29.52
N ARG A 97 43.48 -12.64 -29.30
CA ARG A 97 43.71 -14.07 -29.60
C ARG A 97 42.82 -14.63 -30.71
N LYS A 98 41.87 -13.86 -31.25
CA LYS A 98 40.91 -14.33 -32.27
C LYS A 98 40.83 -13.38 -33.47
N ASP A 99 41.96 -13.09 -34.12
CA ASP A 99 42.02 -12.21 -35.30
C ASP A 99 41.61 -12.86 -36.64
N LYS A 100 40.92 -14.02 -36.66
CA LYS A 100 40.43 -14.62 -37.92
C LYS A 100 39.16 -15.45 -37.74
N MET A 101 37.99 -14.82 -37.55
CA MET A 101 36.69 -15.30 -38.08
C MET A 101 35.52 -14.33 -37.75
N ASN A 102 34.75 -13.95 -38.79
CA ASN A 102 33.40 -13.34 -38.81
C ASN A 102 33.22 -11.80 -38.59
N ASP A 103 32.99 -11.06 -39.69
CA ASP A 103 32.60 -9.62 -39.75
C ASP A 103 31.28 -9.27 -39.03
N VAL A 104 30.31 -10.20 -38.94
CA VAL A 104 28.96 -9.89 -38.42
C VAL A 104 28.94 -9.72 -36.90
N SER A 105 29.80 -10.46 -36.17
CA SER A 105 29.93 -10.28 -34.72
C SER A 105 30.64 -8.97 -34.34
N GLU A 106 31.42 -8.40 -35.26
CA GLU A 106 32.21 -7.20 -35.01
C GLU A 106 31.34 -5.95 -34.80
N SER A 107 30.21 -5.85 -35.52
CA SER A 107 29.28 -4.70 -35.41
C SER A 107 28.55 -4.65 -34.06
N TYR A 108 28.11 -5.80 -33.55
CA TYR A 108 27.42 -5.89 -32.25
C TYR A 108 28.39 -5.69 -31.08
N GLU A 109 29.61 -6.24 -31.17
CA GLU A 109 30.65 -6.02 -30.15
C GLU A 109 31.12 -4.56 -30.10
N LEU A 110 31.28 -3.93 -31.28
CA LEU A 110 31.62 -2.51 -31.39
C LEU A 110 30.51 -1.64 -30.78
N PHE A 111 29.24 -1.98 -31.03
CA PHE A 111 28.08 -1.34 -30.41
C PHE A 111 28.13 -1.39 -28.87
N LEU A 112 28.37 -2.57 -28.27
CA LEU A 112 28.46 -2.71 -26.81
C LEU A 112 29.59 -1.87 -26.20
N SER A 113 30.71 -1.72 -26.90
CA SER A 113 31.88 -0.97 -26.41
C SER A 113 31.76 0.55 -26.54
N GLN A 114 31.05 1.04 -27.56
CA GLN A 114 30.95 2.46 -27.88
C GLN A 114 29.72 3.14 -27.27
N THR A 115 28.68 2.38 -26.97
CA THR A 115 27.41 2.94 -26.47
C THR A 115 27.35 2.95 -24.95
N ASN A 116 26.67 3.95 -24.39
CA ASN A 116 26.44 4.04 -22.96
C ASN A 116 25.24 3.17 -22.57
N ILE A 117 25.51 1.92 -22.17
CA ILE A 117 24.50 0.95 -21.77
C ILE A 117 24.47 0.81 -20.25
N ARG A 118 23.30 1.03 -19.66
CA ARG A 118 23.05 0.73 -18.25
C ARG A 118 22.37 -0.63 -18.13
N TYR A 119 23.06 -1.57 -17.49
CA TYR A 119 22.54 -2.88 -17.15
C TYR A 119 21.74 -2.84 -15.85
N CYS A 120 20.53 -3.40 -15.87
CA CYS A 120 19.65 -3.42 -14.71
C CYS A 120 18.92 -4.76 -14.59
N TYR A 121 19.00 -5.39 -13.43
CA TYR A 121 18.18 -6.56 -13.12
C TYR A 121 16.70 -6.15 -13.00
N TYR A 122 15.77 -7.04 -13.35
CA TYR A 122 14.33 -6.74 -13.18
C TYR A 122 13.95 -6.37 -11.74
N LYS A 123 14.62 -6.97 -10.75
CA LYS A 123 14.44 -6.66 -9.32
C LYS A 123 14.88 -5.23 -8.96
N ASP A 124 15.87 -4.69 -9.68
CA ASP A 124 16.51 -3.40 -9.42
C ASP A 124 15.92 -2.26 -10.24
N THR A 125 14.83 -2.49 -10.98
CA THR A 125 14.17 -1.47 -11.81
C THR A 125 13.65 -0.25 -11.05
N HIS A 126 13.55 -0.31 -9.72
CA HIS A 126 13.27 0.85 -8.88
C HIS A 126 14.44 1.85 -8.82
N LYS A 127 15.69 1.41 -9.06
CA LYS A 127 16.89 2.28 -9.02
C LYS A 127 17.11 3.11 -10.28
N VAL A 128 16.41 2.78 -11.37
CA VAL A 128 16.49 3.53 -12.63
C VAL A 128 15.48 4.67 -12.69
N LEU A 129 14.54 4.71 -11.74
CA LEU A 129 13.57 5.78 -11.58
C LEU A 129 14.29 7.13 -11.43
N GLY A 130 13.77 8.16 -12.08
CA GLY A 130 14.40 9.48 -12.16
C GLY A 130 15.42 9.65 -13.29
N ASN A 131 15.95 8.56 -13.86
CA ASN A 131 16.79 8.64 -15.07
C ASN A 131 15.93 8.58 -16.33
N THR A 132 16.50 9.05 -17.43
CA THR A 132 15.89 9.06 -18.76
C THR A 132 16.83 8.39 -19.75
N PHE A 133 16.30 7.54 -20.63
CA PHE A 133 17.03 6.79 -21.64
C PHE A 133 16.43 7.01 -23.04
N GLY A 134 17.27 6.90 -24.07
CA GLY A 134 16.81 7.02 -25.45
C GLY A 134 16.34 5.69 -26.05
N MET A 135 16.81 4.55 -25.51
CA MET A 135 16.39 3.21 -25.93
C MET A 135 16.23 2.27 -24.72
N LEU A 136 15.22 1.43 -24.75
CA LEU A 136 14.95 0.38 -23.77
C LEU A 136 14.98 -0.99 -24.44
N VAL A 137 15.70 -1.93 -23.82
CA VAL A 137 15.71 -3.35 -24.21
C VAL A 137 15.18 -4.19 -23.06
N ILE A 138 14.10 -4.94 -23.32
CA ILE A 138 13.53 -5.95 -22.44
C ILE A 138 13.89 -7.32 -23.01
N GLN A 139 14.75 -8.05 -22.30
CA GLN A 139 15.35 -9.28 -22.84
C GLN A 139 14.45 -10.52 -22.71
N ASP A 140 13.68 -10.64 -21.63
CA ASP A 140 13.02 -11.89 -21.23
C ASP A 140 11.50 -11.66 -21.07
N PHE A 141 10.71 -12.07 -22.08
CA PHE A 141 9.25 -11.94 -22.06
C PHE A 141 8.58 -12.73 -20.92
N GLU A 142 9.11 -13.91 -20.58
CA GLU A 142 8.60 -14.81 -19.50
C GLU A 142 8.50 -14.15 -18.11
N THR A 143 9.28 -13.09 -17.89
CA THR A 143 9.36 -12.39 -16.60
C THR A 143 8.58 -11.08 -16.58
N LEU A 144 7.88 -10.75 -17.65
CA LEU A 144 7.22 -9.47 -17.80
C LEU A 144 6.16 -9.29 -16.71
N THR A 145 6.31 -8.24 -15.91
CA THR A 145 5.27 -7.86 -14.95
C THR A 145 4.71 -6.50 -15.33
N PRO A 146 3.41 -6.24 -15.09
CA PRO A 146 2.80 -4.94 -15.36
C PRO A 146 3.59 -3.77 -14.76
N ASN A 147 4.09 -3.94 -13.53
CA ASN A 147 4.88 -2.93 -12.83
C ASN A 147 6.29 -2.74 -13.46
N LEU A 148 6.93 -3.82 -13.93
CA LEU A 148 8.19 -3.72 -14.67
C LEU A 148 8.01 -2.93 -15.97
N LEU A 149 6.94 -3.23 -16.71
CA LEU A 149 6.61 -2.56 -17.96
C LEU A 149 6.36 -1.07 -17.71
N ALA A 150 5.56 -0.74 -16.69
CA ALA A 150 5.30 0.65 -16.32
C ALA A 150 6.58 1.41 -15.93
N ARG A 151 7.47 0.79 -15.15
CA ARG A 151 8.75 1.37 -14.72
C ARG A 151 9.69 1.67 -15.88
N THR A 152 9.80 0.73 -16.80
CA THR A 152 10.81 0.78 -17.86
C THR A 152 10.36 1.68 -19.01
N VAL A 153 9.12 1.52 -19.51
CA VAL A 153 8.58 2.31 -20.63
C VAL A 153 8.57 3.81 -20.30
N GLU A 154 8.27 4.19 -19.06
CA GLU A 154 8.24 5.59 -18.63
C GLU A 154 9.64 6.24 -18.58
N THR A 155 10.71 5.45 -18.47
CA THR A 155 12.09 5.99 -18.51
C THR A 155 12.55 6.38 -19.90
N VAL A 156 11.79 6.05 -20.94
CA VAL A 156 12.13 6.36 -22.32
C VAL A 156 11.64 7.76 -22.69
N GLU A 157 12.51 8.56 -23.30
CA GLU A 157 12.17 9.88 -23.84
C GLU A 157 11.46 9.82 -25.20
N GLY A 158 10.88 10.94 -25.62
CA GLY A 158 10.25 11.12 -26.94
C GLY A 158 11.20 10.80 -28.10
N GLY A 159 10.69 10.17 -29.16
CA GLY A 159 11.49 9.64 -30.26
C GLY A 159 12.34 8.42 -29.87
N GLY A 160 12.08 7.81 -28.71
CA GLY A 160 12.82 6.67 -28.20
C GLY A 160 12.23 5.34 -28.64
N ILE A 161 13.09 4.33 -28.69
CA ILE A 161 12.74 2.97 -29.11
C ILE A 161 12.60 2.09 -27.86
N ILE A 162 11.45 1.44 -27.73
CA ILE A 162 11.22 0.35 -26.77
C ILE A 162 11.28 -0.95 -27.56
N CYS A 163 12.22 -1.82 -27.23
CA CYS A 163 12.44 -3.10 -27.89
C CYS A 163 12.25 -4.25 -26.89
N MET A 164 11.38 -5.19 -27.24
CA MET A 164 11.16 -6.42 -26.50
C MET A 164 11.63 -7.61 -27.33
N LEU A 165 12.44 -8.47 -26.71
CA LEU A 165 13.01 -9.65 -27.36
C LEU A 165 12.19 -10.89 -26.99
N ILE A 166 11.94 -11.72 -27.98
CA ILE A 166 11.31 -13.02 -27.82
C ILE A 166 12.22 -14.05 -28.48
N ASN A 167 12.92 -14.85 -27.68
CA ASN A 167 13.78 -15.93 -28.17
C ASN A 167 12.92 -17.16 -28.48
N THR A 168 13.24 -17.90 -29.55
CA THR A 168 12.60 -19.16 -29.99
C THR A 168 11.09 -19.11 -30.28
N MET A 169 10.68 -19.49 -31.49
CA MET A 169 9.27 -19.71 -31.86
C MET A 169 9.06 -21.12 -32.42
N THR A 170 8.01 -21.80 -31.98
CA THR A 170 7.39 -22.92 -32.71
C THR A 170 6.07 -22.50 -33.38
N SER A 171 5.30 -21.58 -32.80
CA SER A 171 4.14 -20.91 -33.41
C SER A 171 3.75 -19.63 -32.64
N LEU A 172 2.99 -18.70 -33.26
CA LEU A 172 2.44 -17.53 -32.55
C LEU A 172 1.47 -17.93 -31.43
N LYS A 173 0.81 -19.11 -31.54
CA LYS A 173 -0.06 -19.66 -30.49
C LYS A 173 0.71 -19.98 -29.20
N ALA A 174 1.99 -20.34 -29.28
CA ALA A 174 2.83 -20.60 -28.11
C ALA A 174 3.06 -19.34 -27.23
N LEU A 175 2.91 -18.14 -27.79
CA LEU A 175 2.98 -16.88 -27.03
C LEU A 175 1.80 -16.70 -26.08
N TYR A 176 0.63 -17.24 -26.44
CA TYR A 176 -0.56 -17.17 -25.61
C TYR A 176 -0.49 -18.10 -24.41
N THR A 177 0.06 -19.30 -24.59
CA THR A 177 0.10 -20.34 -23.54
C THR A 177 1.39 -20.34 -22.73
N MET A 178 2.30 -19.40 -22.99
CA MET A 178 3.58 -19.32 -22.31
C MET A 178 3.40 -19.08 -20.80
N THR A 179 3.89 -20.02 -19.99
CA THR A 179 3.92 -19.89 -18.54
C THR A 179 5.01 -18.90 -18.12
N MET A 180 4.62 -17.92 -17.31
CA MET A 180 5.52 -16.90 -16.77
C MET A 180 6.19 -17.39 -15.49
N ASP A 181 7.36 -16.82 -15.18
CA ASP A 181 8.03 -17.12 -13.92
C ASP A 181 7.19 -16.78 -12.69
N ILE A 182 6.34 -15.75 -12.78
CA ILE A 182 5.49 -15.33 -11.67
C ILE A 182 4.40 -16.36 -11.38
N HIS A 183 4.04 -17.20 -12.35
CA HIS A 183 3.05 -18.26 -12.19
C HIS A 183 3.52 -19.29 -11.15
N THR A 184 4.83 -19.49 -10.98
CA THR A 184 5.34 -20.30 -9.85
C THR A 184 4.87 -19.81 -8.49
N ARG A 185 4.60 -18.50 -8.33
CA ARG A 185 4.05 -17.91 -7.10
C ARG A 185 2.54 -18.01 -6.99
N TYR A 186 1.83 -18.25 -8.08
CA TYR A 186 0.37 -18.36 -8.07
C TYR A 186 -0.11 -19.82 -7.97
N ARG A 187 0.82 -20.77 -8.07
CA ARG A 187 0.54 -22.19 -7.84
C ARG A 187 0.20 -22.40 -6.37
N THR A 188 -0.97 -22.97 -6.13
CA THR A 188 -1.40 -23.46 -4.82
C THR A 188 -1.35 -24.98 -4.82
N ALA A 189 -1.47 -25.61 -3.65
CA ALA A 189 -1.52 -27.08 -3.57
C ALA A 189 -2.69 -27.68 -4.39
N LYS A 190 -3.80 -26.92 -4.52
CA LYS A 190 -4.99 -27.34 -5.27
C LYS A 190 -4.87 -27.08 -6.78
N TYR A 191 -4.22 -25.99 -7.19
CA TYR A 191 -4.13 -25.58 -8.59
C TYR A 191 -2.67 -25.47 -9.05
N ALA A 192 -2.20 -26.49 -9.78
CA ALA A 192 -0.86 -26.52 -10.38
C ALA A 192 -0.80 -25.84 -11.76
N ASP A 193 -1.87 -25.97 -12.54
CA ASP A 193 -1.99 -25.41 -13.88
C ASP A 193 -2.53 -23.99 -13.84
N ILE A 194 -1.85 -23.09 -14.56
CA ILE A 194 -2.14 -21.66 -14.56
C ILE A 194 -2.37 -21.23 -15.99
N ILE A 195 -3.46 -20.48 -16.20
CA ILE A 195 -3.84 -19.95 -17.50
C ILE A 195 -3.32 -18.50 -17.59
N PRO A 196 -2.38 -18.19 -18.52
CA PRO A 196 -1.75 -16.88 -18.68
C PRO A 196 -2.66 -15.83 -19.37
N ARG A 197 -3.77 -15.43 -18.73
CA ARG A 197 -4.75 -14.49 -19.30
C ARG A 197 -4.17 -13.09 -19.56
N PHE A 198 -3.25 -12.62 -18.71
CA PHE A 198 -2.64 -11.31 -18.90
C PHE A 198 -1.83 -11.23 -20.19
N ASN A 199 -1.14 -12.31 -20.57
CA ASN A 199 -0.32 -12.35 -21.79
C ASN A 199 -1.19 -12.27 -23.03
N GLU A 200 -2.32 -12.99 -23.04
CA GLU A 200 -3.30 -12.90 -24.13
C GLU A 200 -3.83 -11.47 -24.29
N ARG A 201 -4.25 -10.83 -23.19
CA ARG A 201 -4.68 -9.43 -23.21
C ARG A 201 -3.57 -8.48 -23.68
N PHE A 202 -2.34 -8.68 -23.20
CA PHE A 202 -1.19 -7.85 -23.54
C PHE A 202 -0.91 -7.89 -25.05
N LEU A 203 -0.84 -9.08 -25.63
CA LEU A 203 -0.58 -9.26 -27.06
C LEU A 203 -1.73 -8.68 -27.91
N LEU A 204 -2.98 -8.94 -27.55
CA LEU A 204 -4.14 -8.36 -28.25
C LEU A 204 -4.14 -6.82 -28.15
N SER A 205 -3.71 -6.26 -27.03
CA SER A 205 -3.64 -4.80 -26.86
C SER A 205 -2.58 -4.12 -27.72
N LEU A 206 -1.52 -4.83 -28.08
CA LEU A 206 -0.49 -4.31 -29.01
C LEU A 206 -1.05 -4.14 -30.42
N ALA A 207 -2.12 -4.85 -30.77
CA ALA A 207 -2.78 -4.71 -32.07
C ALA A 207 -3.42 -3.33 -32.28
N ASP A 208 -3.86 -2.68 -31.19
CA ASP A 208 -4.47 -1.35 -31.24
C ASP A 208 -3.43 -0.21 -31.27
N LEU A 209 -2.15 -0.50 -31.02
CA LEU A 209 -1.10 0.52 -30.94
C LEU A 209 -0.67 0.96 -32.35
N SER A 210 -0.78 2.25 -32.65
CA SER A 210 -0.40 2.81 -33.96
C SER A 210 1.12 2.83 -34.19
N ASN A 211 1.90 3.00 -33.13
CA ASN A 211 3.37 3.13 -33.19
C ASN A 211 4.07 1.81 -32.83
N PHE A 212 3.49 0.69 -33.27
CA PHE A 212 3.97 -0.66 -32.98
C PHE A 212 4.36 -1.40 -34.26
N LEU A 213 5.47 -2.13 -34.20
CA LEU A 213 5.90 -3.02 -35.28
C LEU A 213 6.48 -4.33 -34.71
N SER A 214 6.01 -5.45 -35.25
CA SER A 214 6.62 -6.77 -35.02
C SER A 214 7.57 -7.10 -36.15
N VAL A 215 8.75 -7.60 -35.80
CA VAL A 215 9.87 -7.78 -36.72
C VAL A 215 10.57 -9.12 -36.46
N ASP A 216 10.95 -9.83 -37.51
CA ASP A 216 11.69 -11.09 -37.40
C ASP A 216 13.22 -10.92 -37.29
N ASP A 217 13.92 -12.04 -37.21
CA ASP A 217 15.40 -12.16 -37.23
C ASP A 217 16.09 -11.62 -38.50
N GLU A 218 15.34 -11.16 -39.51
CA GLU A 218 15.90 -10.56 -40.73
C GLU A 218 15.44 -9.12 -40.95
N LEU A 219 14.76 -8.51 -39.97
CA LEU A 219 14.09 -7.21 -40.09
C LEU A 219 12.93 -7.17 -41.08
N ASN A 220 12.29 -8.31 -41.37
CA ASN A 220 11.03 -8.36 -42.08
C ASN A 220 9.90 -8.06 -41.11
N VAL A 221 8.90 -7.33 -41.59
CA VAL A 221 7.74 -6.97 -40.78
C VAL A 221 6.75 -8.12 -40.80
N ILE A 222 6.41 -8.64 -39.62
CA ILE A 222 5.33 -9.59 -39.45
C ILE A 222 4.04 -8.78 -39.24
N PRO A 223 2.98 -8.95 -40.05
CA PRO A 223 1.74 -8.20 -39.89
C PRO A 223 0.96 -8.73 -38.67
N PHE A 224 1.37 -8.27 -37.50
CA PHE A 224 0.67 -8.53 -36.26
C PHE A 224 -0.63 -7.70 -36.16
N THR A 225 -0.76 -6.63 -36.95
CA THR A 225 -1.88 -5.68 -36.89
C THR A 225 -2.34 -5.24 -38.28
N SER A 226 -3.63 -4.91 -38.40
CA SER A 226 -4.20 -4.30 -39.60
C SER A 226 -3.76 -2.85 -39.82
N ASN A 227 -3.18 -2.21 -38.79
CA ASN A 227 -2.66 -0.84 -38.85
C ASN A 227 -1.24 -0.77 -39.45
N VAL A 228 -0.51 -1.89 -39.51
CA VAL A 228 0.83 -1.95 -40.14
C VAL A 228 0.78 -1.54 -41.62
N ALA A 229 -0.36 -1.71 -42.30
CA ALA A 229 -0.56 -1.32 -43.68
C ALA A 229 -0.62 0.21 -43.91
N LYS A 230 -0.74 1.03 -42.85
CA LYS A 230 -1.05 2.49 -42.94
C LYS A 230 0.09 3.42 -42.50
N ILE A 231 1.32 2.93 -42.33
CA ILE A 231 2.44 3.76 -41.84
C ILE A 231 3.00 4.60 -42.99
N GLU A 232 2.44 5.79 -43.18
CA GLU A 232 2.95 6.79 -44.12
C GLU A 232 3.95 7.75 -43.45
N PRO A 233 4.98 8.22 -44.18
CA PRO A 233 5.89 9.24 -43.67
C PRO A 233 5.13 10.55 -43.42
N VAL A 234 5.36 11.16 -42.26
CA VAL A 234 4.75 12.46 -41.95
C VAL A 234 5.40 13.55 -42.80
N ASP A 235 4.62 14.19 -43.69
CA ASP A 235 5.06 15.24 -44.59
C ASP A 235 5.35 16.56 -43.87
N LEU A 236 6.53 17.14 -44.16
CA LEU A 236 7.07 18.30 -43.44
C LEU A 236 6.70 19.67 -44.05
N SER A 237 6.13 19.71 -45.25
CA SER A 237 5.83 20.98 -45.95
C SER A 237 4.71 21.82 -45.30
N GLN A 238 3.95 21.25 -44.37
CA GLN A 238 2.99 21.98 -43.51
C GLN A 238 3.47 22.16 -42.06
N HIS A 239 4.67 21.66 -41.71
CA HIS A 239 5.10 21.44 -40.32
C HIS A 239 6.30 22.29 -39.85
N ASP A 240 7.00 23.01 -40.72
CA ASP A 240 8.15 23.87 -40.34
C ASP A 240 7.79 25.08 -39.44
N GLY A 241 6.51 25.32 -39.15
CA GLY A 241 6.01 26.46 -38.35
C GLY A 241 5.36 26.11 -36.99
N PHE A 242 5.32 24.85 -36.57
CA PHE A 242 4.61 24.43 -35.36
C PHE A 242 5.55 24.05 -34.22
N ARG A 243 6.14 25.07 -33.58
CA ARG A 243 6.22 25.01 -32.11
C ARG A 243 4.82 24.66 -31.61
N THR A 244 4.68 23.63 -30.78
CA THR A 244 3.40 23.27 -30.15
C THR A 244 2.81 24.52 -29.48
N GLU A 245 1.49 24.64 -29.35
CA GLU A 245 0.87 25.80 -28.67
C GLU A 245 1.50 26.03 -27.29
N SER A 246 1.82 24.96 -26.57
CA SER A 246 2.53 25.00 -25.29
C SER A 246 3.98 25.52 -25.39
N GLU A 247 4.73 25.16 -26.44
CA GLU A 247 6.08 25.69 -26.67
C GLU A 247 6.03 27.20 -26.99
N LYS A 248 5.04 27.65 -27.78
CA LYS A 248 4.83 29.09 -28.07
C LYS A 248 4.48 29.86 -26.80
N GLU A 249 3.60 29.30 -25.97
CA GLU A 249 3.22 29.89 -24.69
C GLU A 249 4.38 29.97 -23.70
N LEU A 250 5.22 28.93 -23.61
CA LEU A 250 6.38 28.95 -22.74
C LEU A 250 7.37 30.05 -23.15
N LEU A 251 7.57 30.26 -24.45
CA LEU A 251 8.45 31.31 -24.95
C LEU A 251 7.91 32.71 -24.65
N SER A 252 6.61 32.94 -24.86
CA SER A 252 6.00 34.23 -24.51
C SER A 252 6.06 34.50 -23.00
N THR A 253 5.85 33.46 -22.17
CA THR A 253 5.96 33.56 -20.71
C THR A 253 7.39 33.86 -20.26
N ARG A 254 8.39 33.24 -20.89
CA ARG A 254 9.81 33.51 -20.63
C ARG A 254 10.20 34.94 -21.00
N GLU A 255 9.71 35.44 -22.13
CA GLU A 255 9.95 36.83 -22.53
C GLU A 255 9.29 37.82 -21.58
N ALA A 256 8.04 37.56 -21.17
CA ALA A 256 7.31 38.43 -20.25
C ALA A 256 7.93 38.54 -18.84
N LEU A 257 8.62 37.49 -18.38
CA LEU A 257 9.17 37.40 -17.01
C LEU A 257 10.69 37.58 -16.95
N LYS A 258 11.34 37.87 -18.08
CA LYS A 258 12.80 38.01 -18.18
C LYS A 258 13.36 39.08 -17.23
N ASP A 259 12.59 40.14 -17.00
CA ASP A 259 13.02 41.29 -16.18
C ASP A 259 12.76 41.09 -14.68
N ASN A 260 12.07 40.02 -14.28
CA ASN A 260 11.83 39.74 -12.86
C ASN A 260 13.04 39.00 -12.26
N PRO A 261 13.74 39.58 -11.27
CA PRO A 261 15.01 39.04 -10.75
C PRO A 261 14.86 37.69 -10.03
N ILE A 262 13.67 37.37 -9.52
CA ILE A 262 13.43 36.13 -8.76
C ILE A 262 12.76 35.07 -9.64
N ILE A 263 11.72 35.45 -10.38
CA ILE A 263 10.90 34.49 -11.15
C ILE A 263 11.54 34.19 -12.52
N GLY A 264 12.20 35.18 -13.14
CA GLY A 264 12.80 35.05 -14.47
C GLY A 264 13.83 33.91 -14.58
N PRO A 265 14.83 33.83 -13.67
CA PRO A 265 15.80 32.74 -13.65
C PRO A 265 15.16 31.35 -13.54
N LEU A 266 14.13 31.20 -12.70
CA LEU A 266 13.45 29.92 -12.49
C LEU A 266 12.61 29.49 -13.69
N VAL A 267 11.87 30.42 -14.31
CA VAL A 267 11.03 30.14 -15.49
C VAL A 267 11.87 29.82 -16.73
N LYS A 268 13.10 30.33 -16.81
CA LYS A 268 14.07 29.96 -17.85
C LYS A 268 14.43 28.47 -17.78
N LEU A 269 14.48 27.88 -16.58
CA LEU A 269 14.77 26.46 -16.36
C LEU A 269 13.56 25.53 -16.61
N ALA A 270 12.33 26.08 -16.64
CA ALA A 270 11.12 25.29 -16.85
C ALA A 270 11.10 24.67 -18.27
N ALA A 271 10.72 23.39 -18.37
CA ALA A 271 10.66 22.67 -19.65
C ALA A 271 9.33 22.86 -20.38
N THR A 272 8.23 23.05 -19.64
CA THR A 272 6.87 23.15 -20.18
C THR A 272 6.16 24.41 -19.67
N ALA A 273 5.17 24.90 -20.43
CA ALA A 273 4.38 26.07 -20.03
C ALA A 273 3.60 25.80 -18.73
N ASP A 274 3.09 24.58 -18.58
CA ASP A 274 2.39 24.14 -17.36
C ASP A 274 3.31 24.18 -16.13
N GLN A 275 4.56 23.74 -16.28
CA GLN A 275 5.56 23.83 -15.22
C GLN A 275 5.89 25.30 -14.86
N ALA A 276 6.00 26.18 -15.86
CA ALA A 276 6.24 27.60 -15.63
C ALA A 276 5.09 28.25 -14.83
N ARG A 277 3.83 27.98 -15.18
CA ARG A 277 2.65 28.47 -14.44
C ARG A 277 2.66 27.99 -12.98
N VAL A 278 2.92 26.70 -12.74
CA VAL A 278 2.99 26.17 -11.37
C VAL A 278 4.14 26.78 -10.56
N ILE A 279 5.30 27.04 -11.17
CA ILE A 279 6.40 27.75 -10.49
C ILE A 279 5.97 29.17 -10.11
N MET A 280 5.31 29.90 -11.02
CA MET A 280 4.80 31.25 -10.71
C MET A 280 3.79 31.23 -9.55
N ASP A 281 2.86 30.27 -9.58
CA ASP A 281 1.86 30.11 -8.54
C ASP A 281 2.50 29.75 -7.19
N LEU A 282 3.49 28.85 -7.17
CA LEU A 282 4.27 28.53 -5.96
C LEU A 282 5.02 29.75 -5.44
N MET A 283 5.67 30.52 -6.33
CA MET A 283 6.38 31.73 -5.94
C MET A 283 5.44 32.81 -5.41
N SER A 284 4.23 32.95 -5.95
CA SER A 284 3.23 33.89 -5.40
C SER A 284 2.91 33.60 -3.93
N VAL A 285 2.85 32.32 -3.55
CA VAL A 285 2.60 31.88 -2.17
C VAL A 285 3.80 32.14 -1.26
N ILE A 286 5.01 31.96 -1.79
CA ILE A 286 6.28 32.13 -1.06
C ILE A 286 6.56 33.62 -0.81
N VAL A 287 6.31 34.48 -1.81
CA VAL A 287 6.47 35.94 -1.70
C VAL A 287 5.47 36.54 -0.71
N GLU A 288 4.27 35.96 -0.59
CA GLU A 288 3.27 36.33 0.44
C GLU A 288 3.61 35.81 1.85
N LYS A 289 4.91 35.78 2.22
CA LYS A 289 5.46 35.19 3.45
C LYS A 289 4.66 35.52 4.72
N GLU A 290 4.31 36.79 4.93
CA GLU A 290 3.61 37.26 6.14
C GLU A 290 2.15 36.78 6.24
N LYS A 291 1.47 36.54 5.11
CA LYS A 291 0.08 36.06 5.07
C LYS A 291 -0.02 34.54 4.97
N SER A 292 1.08 33.85 4.65
CA SER A 292 1.12 32.45 4.20
C SER A 292 1.69 31.46 5.23
N MET A 293 2.03 31.91 6.45
CA MET A 293 2.57 31.05 7.52
C MET A 293 1.64 29.90 7.93
N ARG A 294 0.34 29.96 7.61
CA ARG A 294 -0.62 28.84 7.74
C ARG A 294 -1.24 28.48 6.40
N SER A 295 -0.43 28.32 5.37
CA SER A 295 -0.87 27.88 4.05
C SER A 295 -0.37 26.47 3.74
N THR A 296 -1.21 25.69 3.08
CA THR A 296 -0.83 24.41 2.49
C THR A 296 -1.05 24.48 0.99
N VAL A 297 0.01 24.24 0.24
CA VAL A 297 -0.04 24.09 -1.21
C VAL A 297 0.16 22.62 -1.56
N MET A 298 -0.71 22.09 -2.40
CA MET A 298 -0.58 20.73 -2.92
C MET A 298 -0.46 20.75 -4.43
N VAL A 299 0.71 20.33 -4.93
CA VAL A 299 0.98 20.09 -6.35
C VAL A 299 0.72 18.62 -6.65
N THR A 300 -0.17 18.34 -7.58
CA THR A 300 -0.48 16.98 -7.99
C THR A 300 -0.15 16.75 -9.45
N ALA A 301 0.36 15.58 -9.78
CA ALA A 301 0.63 15.25 -11.17
C ALA A 301 0.73 13.75 -11.40
N GLY A 302 0.59 13.36 -12.65
CA GLY A 302 1.09 12.07 -13.12
C GLY A 302 2.61 11.94 -12.90
N ARG A 303 3.12 10.74 -13.05
CA ARG A 303 4.56 10.50 -13.02
C ARG A 303 5.22 11.05 -14.30
N GLY A 304 6.50 11.44 -14.22
CA GLY A 304 7.23 11.98 -15.38
C GLY A 304 6.80 13.38 -15.85
N ARG A 305 6.07 14.15 -15.02
CA ARG A 305 5.59 15.53 -15.33
C ARG A 305 6.44 16.65 -14.70
N GLY A 306 7.54 16.32 -14.00
CA GLY A 306 8.45 17.33 -13.45
C GLY A 306 8.07 17.93 -12.08
N LYS A 307 7.29 17.21 -11.25
CA LYS A 307 6.91 17.65 -9.88
C LYS A 307 8.10 18.04 -9.00
N SER A 308 9.02 17.11 -8.76
CA SER A 308 10.20 17.34 -7.91
C SER A 308 11.09 18.46 -8.45
N ALA A 309 11.12 18.65 -9.78
CA ALA A 309 11.84 19.75 -10.42
C ALA A 309 11.18 21.12 -10.13
N ALA A 310 9.84 21.21 -10.26
CA ALA A 310 9.09 22.42 -9.93
C ALA A 310 9.24 22.79 -8.44
N MET A 311 9.17 21.79 -7.54
CA MET A 311 9.36 21.99 -6.11
C MET A 311 10.79 22.43 -5.76
N GLY A 312 11.80 21.84 -6.40
CA GLY A 312 13.21 22.22 -6.20
C GLY A 312 13.49 23.67 -6.65
N MET A 313 12.96 24.07 -7.81
CA MET A 313 13.05 25.45 -8.29
C MET A 313 12.33 26.45 -7.37
N ALA A 314 11.15 26.09 -6.86
CA ALA A 314 10.43 26.94 -5.91
C ALA A 314 11.21 27.13 -4.59
N VAL A 315 11.91 26.09 -4.12
CA VAL A 315 12.75 26.18 -2.91
C VAL A 315 13.98 27.06 -3.13
N ALA A 316 14.62 27.02 -4.30
CA ALA A 316 15.68 27.97 -4.63
C ALA A 316 15.16 29.42 -4.58
N GLY A 317 13.96 29.67 -5.10
CA GLY A 317 13.28 30.96 -4.95
C GLY A 317 12.94 31.33 -3.50
N ALA A 318 12.59 30.36 -2.65
CA ALA A 318 12.36 30.60 -1.23
C ALA A 318 13.63 30.99 -0.46
N VAL A 319 14.79 30.43 -0.82
CA VAL A 319 16.09 30.86 -0.28
C VAL A 319 16.30 32.35 -0.58
N GLN A 320 16.05 32.80 -1.81
CA GLN A 320 16.17 34.22 -2.18
C GLN A 320 15.18 35.14 -1.44
N GLN A 321 14.05 34.61 -0.94
CA GLN A 321 13.08 35.33 -0.10
C GLN A 321 13.42 35.31 1.41
N GLY A 322 14.61 34.82 1.77
CA GLY A 322 15.11 34.83 3.15
C GLY A 322 14.44 33.80 4.07
N PHE A 323 14.04 32.63 3.57
CA PHE A 323 13.65 31.51 4.43
C PHE A 323 14.91 30.85 5.03
N ALA A 324 14.99 30.74 6.36
CA ALA A 324 16.18 30.26 7.06
C ALA A 324 16.22 28.73 7.18
N ASN A 325 15.14 28.13 7.69
CA ASN A 325 15.05 26.69 7.96
C ASN A 325 14.05 26.04 7.02
N ILE A 326 14.55 25.44 5.94
CA ILE A 326 13.75 24.70 4.96
C ILE A 326 13.97 23.21 5.20
N PHE A 327 12.90 22.50 5.56
CA PHE A 327 12.96 21.05 5.72
C PHE A 327 12.29 20.34 4.57
N VAL A 328 12.92 19.26 4.13
CA VAL A 328 12.45 18.43 3.02
C VAL A 328 12.25 17.02 3.55
N THR A 329 11.13 16.41 3.24
CA THR A 329 10.82 15.05 3.64
C THR A 329 10.29 14.24 2.47
N SER A 330 10.64 12.96 2.49
CA SER A 330 10.25 11.94 1.52
C SER A 330 10.39 10.56 2.19
N PRO A 331 9.73 9.50 1.68
CA PRO A 331 9.86 8.15 2.23
C PRO A 331 11.31 7.63 2.27
N SER A 332 12.13 8.04 1.31
CA SER A 332 13.55 7.69 1.23
C SER A 332 14.33 8.87 0.63
N PRO A 333 15.56 9.16 1.12
CA PRO A 333 16.39 10.24 0.61
C PRO A 333 16.82 10.03 -0.86
N GLU A 334 16.78 8.81 -1.39
CA GLU A 334 17.12 8.55 -2.79
C GLU A 334 16.15 9.21 -3.78
N ASN A 335 14.88 9.37 -3.38
CA ASN A 335 13.85 9.99 -4.22
C ASN A 335 14.12 11.49 -4.44
N LEU A 336 14.89 12.13 -3.55
CA LEU A 336 15.17 13.56 -3.59
C LEU A 336 16.37 13.94 -4.48
N LYS A 337 16.99 12.99 -5.19
CA LYS A 337 18.12 13.30 -6.10
C LYS A 337 17.74 14.34 -7.15
N ALA A 338 16.57 14.18 -7.79
CA ALA A 338 16.08 15.14 -8.77
C ALA A 338 15.71 16.48 -8.12
N PHE A 339 15.08 16.45 -6.94
CA PHE A 339 14.73 17.66 -6.19
C PHE A 339 15.96 18.51 -5.88
N PHE A 340 16.98 17.93 -5.23
CA PHE A 340 18.22 18.65 -4.88
C PHE A 340 19.01 19.11 -6.11
N TYR A 341 19.00 18.32 -7.19
CA TYR A 341 19.61 18.74 -8.46
C TYR A 341 19.00 20.05 -8.99
N PHE A 342 17.67 20.19 -8.95
CA PHE A 342 16.99 21.41 -9.39
C PHE A 342 17.08 22.57 -8.38
N VAL A 343 17.26 22.28 -7.08
CA VAL A 343 17.61 23.32 -6.09
C VAL A 343 18.96 23.94 -6.44
N VAL A 344 19.98 23.12 -6.66
CA VAL A 344 21.34 23.60 -7.00
C VAL A 344 21.32 24.38 -8.31
N ARG A 345 20.69 23.85 -9.36
CA ARG A 345 20.57 24.58 -10.64
C ARG A 345 19.79 25.89 -10.53
N GLY A 346 18.76 25.92 -9.69
CA GLY A 346 18.01 27.15 -9.40
C GLY A 346 18.87 28.21 -8.72
N LEU A 347 19.71 27.81 -7.76
CA LEU A 347 20.68 28.67 -7.09
C LEU A 347 21.76 29.18 -8.07
N GLU A 348 22.32 28.30 -8.90
CA GLU A 348 23.31 28.66 -9.94
C GLU A 348 22.76 29.70 -10.93
N GLU A 349 21.52 29.54 -11.40
CA GLU A 349 20.88 30.50 -12.31
C GLU A 349 20.54 31.84 -11.63
N MET A 350 20.44 31.85 -10.29
CA MET A 350 20.35 33.06 -9.45
C MET A 350 21.73 33.61 -9.03
N GLU A 351 22.80 33.18 -9.70
CA GLU A 351 24.17 33.64 -9.48
C GLU A 351 24.74 33.28 -8.09
N TYR A 352 24.28 32.18 -7.49
CA TYR A 352 24.97 31.59 -6.33
C TYR A 352 26.06 30.64 -6.80
N THR A 353 27.21 30.70 -6.15
CA THR A 353 28.38 29.88 -6.49
C THR A 353 28.62 28.78 -5.46
N GLU A 354 28.92 27.57 -5.93
CA GLU A 354 29.24 26.43 -5.06
C GLU A 354 30.57 26.68 -4.33
N LYS A 355 30.63 26.35 -3.04
CA LYS A 355 31.75 26.55 -2.07
C LYS A 355 31.96 27.96 -1.54
N GLU A 356 31.56 29.00 -2.28
CA GLU A 356 31.58 30.38 -1.75
C GLU A 356 30.25 30.71 -1.07
N ASP A 357 29.14 30.57 -1.79
CA ASP A 357 27.81 30.93 -1.28
C ASP A 357 27.09 29.75 -0.62
N PHE A 358 27.34 28.52 -1.05
CA PHE A 358 26.70 27.32 -0.48
C PHE A 358 27.58 26.06 -0.53
N GLU A 359 27.34 25.13 0.42
CA GLU A 359 28.01 23.84 0.52
C GLU A 359 26.99 22.68 0.55
N ILE A 360 27.31 21.60 -0.17
CA ILE A 360 26.47 20.39 -0.26
C ILE A 360 27.06 19.29 0.63
N HIS A 361 26.29 18.82 1.61
CA HIS A 361 26.64 17.69 2.45
C HIS A 361 25.91 16.40 2.00
N GLN A 362 26.70 15.39 1.66
CA GLN A 362 26.21 14.06 1.27
C GLN A 362 26.20 13.10 2.46
N SER A 363 25.30 12.10 2.41
CA SER A 363 25.22 11.07 3.45
C SER A 363 26.45 10.17 3.47
N THR A 364 26.91 9.85 4.68
CA THR A 364 27.97 8.85 4.93
C THR A 364 27.43 7.42 4.98
N ASN A 365 26.11 7.22 5.06
CA ASN A 365 25.51 5.90 5.20
C ASN A 365 25.47 5.16 3.83
N PRO A 366 26.03 3.94 3.72
CA PRO A 366 25.98 3.14 2.48
C PRO A 366 24.56 2.89 1.95
N MET A 367 23.56 2.78 2.84
CA MET A 367 22.14 2.58 2.48
C MET A 367 21.56 3.75 1.68
N TYR A 368 22.11 4.95 1.82
CA TYR A 368 21.61 6.17 1.17
C TYR A 368 22.40 6.56 -0.07
N ASN A 369 23.35 5.72 -0.51
CA ASN A 369 24.06 5.86 -1.78
C ASN A 369 24.53 7.29 -2.10
N LYS A 370 25.19 7.94 -1.12
CA LYS A 370 25.68 9.33 -1.19
C LYS A 370 24.60 10.37 -1.54
N ALA A 371 23.35 10.15 -1.14
CA ALA A 371 22.29 11.13 -1.30
C ALA A 371 22.63 12.44 -0.57
N VAL A 372 22.20 13.57 -1.13
CA VAL A 372 22.31 14.88 -0.50
C VAL A 372 21.40 14.91 0.72
N VAL A 373 21.94 15.25 1.88
CA VAL A 373 21.19 15.31 3.15
C VAL A 373 20.97 16.76 3.57
N ARG A 374 21.95 17.64 3.29
CA ARG A 374 21.88 19.04 3.70
C ARG A 374 22.59 19.94 2.71
N ILE A 375 22.03 21.11 2.45
CA ILE A 375 22.67 22.24 1.76
C ILE A 375 22.72 23.40 2.74
N SER A 376 23.93 23.92 3.00
CA SER A 376 24.15 25.07 3.87
C SER A 376 24.48 26.29 2.99
N ILE A 377 23.77 27.40 3.18
CA ILE A 377 23.91 28.61 2.34
C ILE A 377 24.30 29.79 3.26
N TYR A 378 25.23 30.63 2.81
CA TYR A 378 25.92 31.63 3.63
C TYR A 378 25.89 33.07 3.08
N ARG A 379 25.31 33.32 1.90
CA ARG A 379 25.42 34.60 1.17
C ARG A 379 24.97 35.83 1.96
N GLU A 380 23.70 35.86 2.40
CA GLU A 380 23.16 36.99 3.18
C GLU A 380 23.07 36.66 4.68
N HIS A 381 22.44 35.53 4.99
CA HIS A 381 22.37 34.97 6.32
C HIS A 381 22.49 33.45 6.25
N ARG A 382 22.71 32.79 7.40
CA ARG A 382 22.77 31.32 7.43
C ARG A 382 21.39 30.75 7.11
N GLN A 383 21.31 30.02 6.01
CA GLN A 383 20.13 29.28 5.59
C GLN A 383 20.49 27.81 5.43
N THR A 384 19.54 26.93 5.70
CA THR A 384 19.73 25.49 5.63
C THR A 384 18.56 24.81 4.96
N ILE A 385 18.88 23.93 4.01
CA ILE A 385 17.93 22.99 3.41
C ILE A 385 18.34 21.61 3.90
N GLN A 386 17.50 20.96 4.69
CA GLN A 386 17.83 19.68 5.31
C GLN A 386 16.75 18.62 5.07
N TYR A 387 17.19 17.40 4.75
CA TYR A 387 16.34 16.22 4.75
C TYR A 387 16.04 15.76 6.19
N ILE A 388 14.76 15.57 6.49
CA ILE A 388 14.29 15.00 7.76
C ILE A 388 13.40 13.80 7.44
N SER A 389 13.66 12.70 8.15
CA SER A 389 12.83 11.49 8.08
C SER A 389 11.40 11.83 8.49
N PRO A 390 10.38 11.33 7.78
CA PRO A 390 8.98 11.60 8.14
C PRO A 390 8.61 11.12 9.55
N GLN A 391 9.38 10.18 10.13
CA GLN A 391 9.17 9.66 11.48
C GLN A 391 9.55 10.67 12.58
N ASP A 392 10.45 11.61 12.29
CA ASP A 392 11.01 12.55 13.27
C ASP A 392 10.19 13.84 13.37
N SER A 393 8.91 13.70 13.73
CA SER A 393 7.95 14.83 13.65
C SER A 393 8.29 16.03 14.55
N ALA A 394 9.05 15.80 15.62
CA ALA A 394 9.45 16.84 16.57
C ALA A 394 10.37 17.90 15.95
N GLN A 395 11.20 17.52 14.96
CA GLN A 395 12.13 18.46 14.34
C GLN A 395 11.40 19.47 13.44
N PHE A 396 10.24 19.10 12.87
CA PHE A 396 9.50 19.99 12.00
C PHE A 396 8.94 21.23 12.70
N ALA A 397 8.86 21.25 14.04
CA ALA A 397 8.42 22.43 14.79
C ALA A 397 9.33 23.66 14.58
N GLN A 398 10.59 23.45 14.16
CA GLN A 398 11.56 24.51 13.89
C GLN A 398 11.56 24.98 12.42
N ALA A 399 10.71 24.39 11.57
CA ALA A 399 10.64 24.71 10.15
C ALA A 399 9.92 26.03 9.90
N GLU A 400 10.44 26.82 8.96
CA GLU A 400 9.67 27.93 8.35
C GLU A 400 8.94 27.48 7.09
N LEU A 401 9.54 26.52 6.38
CA LEU A 401 9.01 25.91 5.17
C LEU A 401 9.23 24.40 5.22
N LEU A 402 8.14 23.64 5.11
CA LEU A 402 8.20 22.18 4.96
C LEU A 402 7.83 21.79 3.53
N VAL A 403 8.71 21.01 2.90
CA VAL A 403 8.49 20.42 1.59
C VAL A 403 8.33 18.92 1.74
N VAL A 404 7.16 18.40 1.36
CA VAL A 404 6.86 16.96 1.35
C VAL A 404 6.82 16.48 -0.09
N ASP A 405 7.85 15.75 -0.53
CA ASP A 405 7.84 15.11 -1.85
C ASP A 405 7.29 13.67 -1.74
N GLU A 406 6.49 13.27 -2.72
CA GLU A 406 5.73 12.01 -2.73
C GLU A 406 4.90 11.77 -1.45
N ALA A 407 4.13 12.79 -1.04
CA ALA A 407 3.28 12.76 0.16
C ALA A 407 2.34 11.55 0.22
N ALA A 408 1.87 11.05 -0.93
CA ALA A 408 0.97 9.91 -0.97
C ALA A 408 1.64 8.55 -0.68
N ALA A 409 2.98 8.49 -0.61
CA ALA A 409 3.70 7.31 -0.16
C ALA A 409 3.92 7.29 1.36
N ILE A 410 3.58 8.38 2.07
CA ILE A 410 3.70 8.51 3.52
C ILE A 410 2.35 8.19 4.18
N PRO A 411 2.33 7.40 5.26
CA PRO A 411 1.11 7.15 6.05
C PRO A 411 0.38 8.44 6.43
N LEU A 412 -0.94 8.48 6.23
CA LEU A 412 -1.75 9.67 6.53
C LEU A 412 -1.58 10.16 7.98
N PRO A 413 -1.56 9.29 9.03
CA PRO A 413 -1.32 9.75 10.40
C PRO A 413 0.04 10.43 10.60
N LEU A 414 1.04 10.05 9.80
CA LEU A 414 2.37 10.64 9.87
C LEU A 414 2.40 12.00 9.17
N VAL A 415 1.75 12.11 8.00
CA VAL A 415 1.54 13.40 7.33
C VAL A 415 0.76 14.36 8.24
N GLU A 416 -0.21 13.86 9.00
CA GLU A 416 -0.98 14.68 9.94
C GLU A 416 -0.11 15.26 11.06
N LYS A 417 0.82 14.47 11.59
CA LYS A 417 1.80 14.93 12.59
C LYS A 417 2.79 15.95 12.05
N MET A 418 2.95 16.07 10.73
CA MET A 418 3.79 17.08 10.09
C MET A 418 3.06 18.41 9.87
N PHE A 419 1.76 18.53 10.15
CA PHE A 419 1.09 19.82 10.01
C PHE A 419 1.41 20.72 11.20
N GLY A 420 2.24 21.74 10.98
CA GLY A 420 2.52 22.80 11.96
C GLY A 420 2.10 24.21 11.50
N PRO A 421 2.43 25.25 12.29
CA PRO A 421 2.15 26.66 12.01
C PRO A 421 3.18 27.28 11.06
N TYR A 422 3.47 26.61 9.95
CA TYR A 422 4.40 27.05 8.90
C TYR A 422 3.85 26.72 7.50
N LEU A 423 4.49 27.28 6.47
CA LEU A 423 4.14 27.02 5.08
C LEU A 423 4.49 25.57 4.71
N ILE A 424 3.53 24.85 4.13
CA ILE A 424 3.75 23.47 3.68
C ILE A 424 3.51 23.37 2.18
N LEU A 425 4.51 22.89 1.45
CA LEU A 425 4.42 22.56 0.04
C LEU A 425 4.46 21.04 -0.10
N MET A 426 3.40 20.44 -0.62
CA MET A 426 3.30 19.00 -0.82
C MET A 426 3.24 18.67 -2.30
N ALA A 427 4.00 17.66 -2.72
CA ALA A 427 3.89 17.06 -4.03
C ALA A 427 3.36 15.62 -3.92
N SER A 428 2.45 15.24 -4.81
CA SER A 428 1.85 13.90 -4.82
C SER A 428 1.63 13.36 -6.23
N THR A 429 1.95 12.08 -6.45
CA THR A 429 1.51 11.31 -7.61
C THR A 429 0.03 10.93 -7.53
N ILE A 430 -0.74 11.16 -8.60
CA ILE A 430 -2.16 10.73 -8.71
C ILE A 430 -2.31 9.44 -9.54
N SER A 431 -1.55 9.32 -10.64
CA SER A 431 -1.65 8.24 -11.63
C SER A 431 -0.28 7.59 -11.86
N GLY A 432 0.09 6.66 -10.99
CA GLY A 432 1.40 5.99 -11.07
C GLY A 432 1.38 4.57 -10.50
N TYR A 433 2.26 3.73 -11.02
CA TYR A 433 2.40 2.31 -10.67
C TYR A 433 3.04 2.03 -9.31
N GLU A 434 3.56 3.05 -8.62
CA GLU A 434 4.13 2.90 -7.27
C GLU A 434 3.08 2.71 -6.16
N GLY A 435 1.81 2.73 -6.56
CA GLY A 435 0.69 2.38 -5.70
C GLY A 435 0.34 3.43 -4.66
N THR A 436 0.52 4.70 -4.99
CA THR A 436 -0.14 5.78 -4.28
C THR A 436 -1.54 5.93 -4.89
N GLY A 437 -2.57 5.41 -4.23
CA GLY A 437 -3.94 5.53 -4.71
C GLY A 437 -4.36 6.99 -4.81
N ARG A 438 -5.02 7.37 -5.91
CA ARG A 438 -5.76 8.64 -6.02
C ARG A 438 -6.73 8.84 -4.85
N SER A 439 -7.18 7.75 -4.24
CA SER A 439 -7.97 7.73 -3.01
C SER A 439 -7.34 8.54 -1.87
N LEU A 440 -6.02 8.42 -1.67
CA LEU A 440 -5.32 9.13 -0.61
C LEU A 440 -5.20 10.62 -0.92
N SER A 441 -4.83 10.99 -2.15
CA SER A 441 -4.78 12.40 -2.53
C SER A 441 -6.18 13.02 -2.47
N VAL A 442 -7.22 12.31 -2.89
CA VAL A 442 -8.61 12.79 -2.79
C VAL A 442 -9.07 12.92 -1.33
N LYS A 443 -8.78 11.94 -0.46
CA LYS A 443 -9.12 11.99 0.98
C LYS A 443 -8.34 13.08 1.71
N LEU A 444 -7.05 13.24 1.41
CA LEU A 444 -6.23 14.30 1.97
C LEU A 444 -6.72 15.67 1.50
N MET A 445 -7.01 15.82 0.20
CA MET A 445 -7.59 17.05 -0.34
C MET A 445 -8.96 17.36 0.25
N SER A 446 -9.84 16.37 0.42
CA SER A 446 -11.16 16.60 1.01
C SER A 446 -11.05 17.00 2.48
N LYS A 447 -10.15 16.36 3.25
CA LYS A 447 -9.87 16.71 4.64
C LYS A 447 -9.28 18.13 4.76
N LEU A 448 -8.27 18.46 3.98
CA LEU A 448 -7.66 19.79 3.98
C LEU A 448 -8.63 20.89 3.53
N ARG A 449 -9.51 20.60 2.57
CA ARG A 449 -10.60 21.52 2.18
C ARG A 449 -11.63 21.68 3.29
N ALA A 450 -12.00 20.60 3.98
CA ALA A 450 -12.93 20.66 5.11
C ALA A 450 -12.35 21.48 6.26
N GLU A 451 -11.07 21.31 6.60
CA GLU A 451 -10.37 22.09 7.62
C GLU A 451 -10.27 23.58 7.23
N ALA A 452 -9.94 23.87 5.96
CA ALA A 452 -9.93 25.24 5.45
C ALA A 452 -11.32 25.88 5.53
N ASN A 453 -12.37 25.16 5.15
CA ASN A 453 -13.75 25.65 5.18
C ASN A 453 -14.30 25.84 6.61
N ALA A 454 -14.01 24.90 7.52
CA ALA A 454 -14.39 25.00 8.93
C ALA A 454 -13.78 26.24 9.59
N SER A 455 -12.55 26.58 9.20
CA SER A 455 -11.86 27.78 9.69
C SER A 455 -12.36 29.10 9.06
N ALA A 456 -13.11 29.03 7.96
CA ALA A 456 -13.68 30.18 7.25
C ALA A 456 -15.12 30.53 7.69
N GLY A 457 -15.71 29.79 8.64
CA GLY A 457 -17.01 30.13 9.25
C GLY A 457 -18.21 30.07 8.29
N VAL A 458 -18.13 29.32 7.18
CA VAL A 458 -19.24 29.18 6.24
C VAL A 458 -20.19 28.07 6.73
N SER A 459 -21.41 28.44 7.10
CA SER A 459 -22.49 27.51 7.43
C SER A 459 -22.85 26.63 6.22
N GLU A 460 -23.13 25.35 6.46
CA GLU A 460 -23.33 24.29 5.46
C GLU A 460 -24.51 24.50 4.45
N GLY A 461 -25.18 25.65 4.48
CA GLY A 461 -26.36 25.95 3.67
C GLY A 461 -26.11 26.40 2.23
N GLU A 462 -24.95 26.98 1.92
CA GLU A 462 -24.72 27.64 0.61
C GLU A 462 -23.76 26.90 -0.34
N ALA A 463 -23.24 25.73 0.05
CA ALA A 463 -22.34 24.93 -0.80
C ALA A 463 -23.03 24.22 -1.99
N ARG A 464 -24.28 24.57 -2.33
CA ARG A 464 -25.11 23.89 -3.34
C ARG A 464 -25.33 24.65 -4.65
N SER A 465 -24.82 25.86 -4.85
CA SER A 465 -24.82 26.50 -6.17
C SER A 465 -23.48 26.29 -6.88
N THR A 466 -23.47 25.34 -7.80
CA THR A 466 -22.42 25.17 -8.81
C THR A 466 -22.55 26.26 -9.87
N GLU A 467 -21.90 27.40 -9.67
CA GLU A 467 -21.53 28.29 -10.77
C GLU A 467 -20.01 28.39 -10.86
N ALA A 468 -19.50 28.26 -12.08
CA ALA A 468 -18.09 28.24 -12.41
C ALA A 468 -17.41 29.54 -11.94
N ILE A 469 -16.55 29.45 -10.92
CA ILE A 469 -15.76 30.58 -10.46
C ILE A 469 -14.59 30.77 -11.43
N ASN A 470 -14.69 31.83 -12.24
CA ASN A 470 -13.61 32.33 -13.10
C ASN A 470 -12.33 32.63 -12.28
N PRO A 471 -11.13 32.20 -12.72
CA PRO A 471 -9.89 32.34 -11.95
C PRO A 471 -9.30 33.76 -11.92
N ARG A 472 -10.00 34.79 -12.40
CA ARG A 472 -9.46 36.16 -12.53
C ARG A 472 -9.77 37.13 -11.37
N ASN A 473 -10.62 36.77 -10.40
CA ASN A 473 -11.06 37.68 -9.34
C ASN A 473 -10.60 37.27 -7.92
N ILE A 474 -9.36 36.81 -7.75
CA ILE A 474 -8.74 36.62 -6.42
C ILE A 474 -8.02 37.90 -6.00
N SER A 475 -8.74 39.01 -5.87
CA SER A 475 -8.14 40.26 -5.39
C SER A 475 -9.16 41.10 -4.66
N LYS A 476 -9.75 40.54 -3.59
CA LYS A 476 -10.29 41.22 -2.39
C LYS A 476 -11.19 40.24 -1.62
N ARG A 477 -10.60 39.45 -0.73
CA ARG A 477 -11.31 38.92 0.45
C ARG A 477 -10.46 39.28 1.66
N VAL A 478 -10.94 40.27 2.42
CA VAL A 478 -10.37 40.66 3.71
C VAL A 478 -10.64 39.52 4.69
N GLN A 479 -9.57 38.87 5.13
CA GLN A 479 -9.58 37.77 6.08
C GLN A 479 -9.51 38.35 7.50
N VAL A 480 -10.55 38.13 8.29
CA VAL A 480 -10.48 38.21 9.76
C VAL A 480 -10.82 36.81 10.27
N GLY A 481 -9.79 36.03 10.61
CA GLY A 481 -9.91 34.65 11.11
C GLY A 481 -8.70 33.80 10.71
N GLY A 482 -7.91 33.35 11.70
CA GLY A 482 -6.63 32.64 11.55
C GLY A 482 -6.71 31.20 11.04
N GLY A 483 -7.54 30.96 10.04
CA GLY A 483 -7.74 29.67 9.39
C GLY A 483 -6.67 29.30 8.37
N ARG A 484 -6.44 27.99 8.17
CA ARG A 484 -5.41 27.46 7.26
C ARG A 484 -5.89 27.54 5.81
N VAL A 485 -5.12 28.17 4.92
CA VAL A 485 -5.48 28.32 3.50
C VAL A 485 -4.98 27.13 2.70
N PHE A 486 -5.84 26.50 1.90
CA PHE A 486 -5.47 25.39 1.03
C PHE A 486 -5.48 25.82 -0.45
N ARG A 487 -4.36 25.70 -1.15
CA ARG A 487 -4.24 25.92 -2.61
C ARG A 487 -3.83 24.62 -3.31
N HIS A 488 -4.44 24.34 -4.46
CA HIS A 488 -4.21 23.10 -5.21
C HIS A 488 -3.83 23.39 -6.65
N PHE A 489 -2.72 22.80 -7.10
CA PHE A 489 -2.22 22.92 -8.46
C PHE A 489 -2.04 21.53 -9.09
N GLN A 490 -2.22 21.43 -10.40
CA GLN A 490 -2.10 20.18 -11.13
C GLN A 490 -1.17 20.33 -12.34
N LEU A 491 -0.18 19.44 -12.47
CA LEU A 491 0.65 19.31 -13.67
C LEU A 491 0.13 18.17 -14.55
N THR A 492 -0.05 18.46 -15.82
CA THR A 492 -0.59 17.56 -16.84
C THR A 492 0.40 17.32 -17.97
N GLU A 493 1.24 18.27 -18.36
CA GLU A 493 2.13 18.12 -19.53
C GLU A 493 3.38 17.25 -19.23
N PRO A 494 3.76 16.28 -20.08
CA PRO A 494 4.93 15.44 -19.86
C PRO A 494 6.22 16.17 -20.21
N ILE A 495 7.27 15.94 -19.43
CA ILE A 495 8.59 16.53 -19.71
C ILE A 495 9.48 15.61 -20.57
N ARG A 496 9.20 14.31 -20.60
CA ARG A 496 10.05 13.29 -21.27
C ARG A 496 9.69 13.07 -22.72
N TYR A 497 8.43 13.22 -23.07
CA TYR A 497 7.86 12.94 -24.40
C TYR A 497 6.76 13.95 -24.70
N ALA A 498 6.31 14.02 -25.96
CA ALA A 498 5.26 14.95 -26.36
C ALA A 498 3.89 14.59 -25.74
N PRO A 499 3.00 15.57 -25.54
CA PRO A 499 1.63 15.28 -25.14
C PRO A 499 0.91 14.47 -26.22
N GLY A 500 0.09 13.50 -25.81
CA GLY A 500 -0.67 12.64 -26.74
C GLY A 500 0.08 11.42 -27.28
N ASP A 501 1.21 11.06 -26.67
CA ASP A 501 1.99 9.88 -27.06
C ASP A 501 1.14 8.57 -27.06
N PRO A 502 1.01 7.89 -28.21
CA PRO A 502 0.20 6.67 -28.32
C PRO A 502 0.62 5.56 -27.38
N VAL A 503 1.93 5.41 -27.15
CA VAL A 503 2.48 4.39 -26.23
C VAL A 503 2.08 4.67 -24.79
N GLU A 504 2.02 5.94 -24.38
CA GLU A 504 1.52 6.30 -23.04
C GLU A 504 0.04 5.96 -22.90
N LYS A 505 -0.77 6.34 -23.89
CA LYS A 505 -2.20 6.12 -23.87
C LYS A 505 -2.52 4.63 -23.81
N TRP A 506 -1.86 3.83 -24.65
CA TRP A 506 -1.95 2.37 -24.62
C TRP A 506 -1.54 1.80 -23.27
N LEU A 507 -0.39 2.22 -22.71
CA LEU A 507 0.08 1.77 -21.41
C LEU A 507 -0.95 2.04 -20.30
N ASN A 508 -1.53 3.25 -20.29
CA ASN A 508 -2.54 3.64 -19.32
C ASN A 508 -3.85 2.85 -19.48
N GLN A 509 -4.23 2.48 -20.70
CA GLN A 509 -5.39 1.66 -20.98
C GLN A 509 -5.19 0.20 -20.53
N VAL A 510 -4.08 -0.43 -20.94
CA VAL A 510 -3.74 -1.83 -20.59
C VAL A 510 -3.62 -2.02 -19.08
N LEU A 511 -2.99 -1.05 -18.40
CA LEU A 511 -2.83 -1.08 -16.94
C LEU A 511 -4.05 -0.51 -16.18
N CYS A 512 -5.09 -0.07 -16.90
CA CYS A 512 -6.31 0.52 -16.36
C CYS A 512 -6.04 1.66 -15.36
N MET A 513 -5.05 2.50 -15.66
CA MET A 513 -4.63 3.62 -14.79
C MET A 513 -5.39 4.92 -15.09
N ASP A 514 -6.17 4.98 -16.17
CA ASP A 514 -6.96 6.16 -16.54
C ASP A 514 -8.18 6.30 -15.63
N PRO A 515 -8.26 7.35 -14.80
CA PRO A 515 -9.32 7.47 -13.83
C PRO A 515 -10.45 8.42 -14.31
N SER A 516 -10.46 8.80 -15.59
CA SER A 516 -11.47 9.67 -16.20
C SER A 516 -12.85 9.00 -16.30
N LEU A 517 -12.88 7.66 -16.33
CA LEU A 517 -14.09 6.85 -16.56
C LEU A 517 -15.10 6.87 -15.39
N VAL A 518 -14.66 7.14 -14.15
CA VAL A 518 -15.53 7.20 -12.96
C VAL A 518 -16.26 8.54 -12.82
N ARG A 519 -15.96 9.54 -13.64
CA ARG A 519 -16.73 10.81 -13.65
C ARG A 519 -18.15 10.66 -14.21
N ALA A 520 -18.59 9.44 -14.52
CA ALA A 520 -19.95 9.14 -14.92
C ALA A 520 -20.94 9.38 -13.77
N GLN A 521 -21.48 10.60 -13.77
CA GLN A 521 -22.83 11.01 -13.33
C GLN A 521 -23.24 10.69 -11.89
N LYS A 522 -23.52 11.75 -11.11
CA LYS A 522 -24.41 11.73 -9.94
C LYS A 522 -25.84 11.34 -10.37
N LYS A 523 -26.03 10.12 -10.89
CA LYS A 523 -27.34 9.50 -11.01
C LYS A 523 -27.71 8.96 -9.63
N THR A 524 -28.94 9.23 -9.23
CA THR A 524 -29.60 8.63 -8.07
C THR A 524 -29.38 7.13 -8.10
N CYS A 525 -28.60 6.60 -7.17
CA CYS A 525 -28.40 5.16 -7.05
C CYS A 525 -29.64 4.51 -6.40
N PRO A 526 -30.02 3.30 -6.85
CA PRO A 526 -31.16 2.57 -6.31
C PRO A 526 -30.89 2.08 -4.88
N HIS A 527 -31.95 1.72 -4.16
CA HIS A 527 -31.84 1.21 -2.79
C HIS A 527 -30.98 -0.07 -2.77
N PRO A 528 -30.11 -0.29 -1.76
CA PRO A 528 -29.21 -1.45 -1.73
C PRO A 528 -29.90 -2.81 -1.88
N GLU A 529 -31.15 -2.94 -1.43
CA GLU A 529 -31.91 -4.20 -1.52
C GLU A 529 -32.22 -4.61 -2.97
N GLN A 530 -32.39 -3.64 -3.87
CA GLN A 530 -32.66 -3.87 -5.30
C GLN A 530 -31.40 -4.24 -6.08
N CYS A 531 -30.22 -4.13 -5.47
CA CYS A 531 -28.96 -4.44 -6.12
C CYS A 531 -28.65 -5.94 -5.97
N GLU A 532 -28.19 -6.54 -7.06
CA GLU A 532 -27.83 -7.96 -7.13
C GLU A 532 -26.33 -8.12 -7.33
N LEU A 533 -25.81 -9.25 -6.84
CA LEU A 533 -24.40 -9.61 -6.94
C LEU A 533 -24.24 -10.58 -8.11
N TYR A 534 -23.33 -10.27 -9.03
CA TYR A 534 -23.01 -11.09 -10.19
C TYR A 534 -21.61 -11.68 -10.07
N TYR A 535 -21.43 -12.90 -10.56
CA TYR A 535 -20.12 -13.51 -10.74
C TYR A 535 -19.53 -13.07 -12.09
N VAL A 536 -18.25 -12.69 -12.10
CA VAL A 536 -17.56 -12.26 -13.31
C VAL A 536 -16.70 -13.39 -13.84
N ASN A 537 -16.95 -13.80 -15.09
CA ASN A 537 -16.07 -14.76 -15.75
C ASN A 537 -14.76 -14.06 -16.16
N ARG A 538 -13.64 -14.58 -15.67
CA ARG A 538 -12.31 -13.98 -15.87
C ARG A 538 -11.80 -14.18 -17.29
N ASP A 539 -12.08 -15.32 -17.92
CA ASP A 539 -11.63 -15.59 -19.29
C ASP A 539 -12.21 -14.56 -20.26
N THR A 540 -13.48 -14.21 -20.08
CA THR A 540 -14.17 -13.24 -20.93
C THR A 540 -13.84 -11.81 -20.55
N LEU A 541 -13.64 -11.52 -19.26
CA LEU A 541 -13.18 -10.22 -18.78
C LEU A 541 -11.81 -9.83 -19.37
N PHE A 542 -10.88 -10.77 -19.48
CA PHE A 542 -9.53 -10.52 -20.00
C PHE A 542 -9.37 -10.79 -21.51
N SER A 543 -10.43 -11.14 -22.23
CA SER A 543 -10.43 -11.41 -23.68
C SER A 543 -10.18 -10.20 -24.58
N TYR A 544 -10.01 -9.00 -24.01
CA TYR A 544 -9.80 -7.73 -24.74
C TYR A 544 -10.95 -7.38 -25.72
N HIS A 545 -12.19 -7.69 -25.31
CA HIS A 545 -13.41 -7.19 -25.97
C HIS A 545 -13.75 -5.78 -25.47
N LYS A 546 -14.33 -4.92 -26.32
CA LYS A 546 -14.61 -3.50 -25.99
C LYS A 546 -15.47 -3.33 -24.72
N ALA A 547 -16.53 -4.12 -24.58
CA ALA A 547 -17.40 -4.08 -23.40
C ALA A 547 -16.74 -4.67 -22.14
N ALA A 548 -15.92 -5.71 -22.31
CA ALA A 548 -15.17 -6.33 -21.21
C ALA A 548 -14.08 -5.39 -20.68
N GLU A 549 -13.39 -4.68 -21.58
CA GLU A 549 -12.37 -3.68 -21.25
C GLU A 549 -13.00 -2.47 -20.54
N GLU A 550 -14.18 -2.02 -20.96
CA GLU A 550 -14.90 -0.96 -20.25
C GLU A 550 -15.29 -1.38 -18.82
N LEU A 551 -15.80 -2.61 -18.63
CA LEU A 551 -16.09 -3.14 -17.30
C LEU A 551 -14.82 -3.29 -16.46
N LEU A 552 -13.75 -3.86 -17.03
CA LEU A 552 -12.46 -4.06 -16.35
C LEU A 552 -11.86 -2.72 -15.90
N GLN A 553 -11.89 -1.70 -16.75
CA GLN A 553 -11.44 -0.36 -16.39
C GLN A 553 -12.28 0.22 -15.25
N ARG A 554 -13.61 0.11 -15.30
CA ARG A 554 -14.48 0.56 -14.20
C ARG A 554 -14.20 -0.18 -12.88
N MET A 555 -14.01 -1.51 -12.93
CA MET A 555 -13.63 -2.32 -11.76
C MET A 555 -12.26 -1.89 -11.19
N MET A 556 -11.26 -1.71 -12.06
CA MET A 556 -9.92 -1.29 -11.64
C MET A 556 -9.89 0.12 -11.05
N VAL A 557 -10.64 1.07 -11.62
CA VAL A 557 -10.74 2.41 -11.03
C VAL A 557 -11.44 2.35 -9.67
N LEU A 558 -12.43 1.46 -9.48
CA LEU A 558 -13.05 1.24 -8.17
C LEU A 558 -12.05 0.66 -7.15
N TYR A 559 -11.21 -0.29 -7.57
CA TYR A 559 -10.14 -0.79 -6.71
C TYR A 559 -9.16 0.34 -6.34
N ILE A 560 -8.77 1.19 -7.30
CA ILE A 560 -7.82 2.30 -7.08
C ILE A 560 -8.42 3.40 -6.20
N SER A 561 -9.73 3.60 -6.25
CA SER A 561 -10.42 4.62 -5.45
C SER A 561 -10.74 4.18 -4.01
N SER A 562 -10.88 2.88 -3.77
CA SER A 562 -11.23 2.34 -2.45
C SER A 562 -10.00 1.99 -1.60
N HIS A 563 -8.93 1.46 -2.21
CA HIS A 563 -7.75 1.01 -1.50
C HIS A 563 -6.66 2.09 -1.37
N TYR A 564 -5.87 1.99 -0.29
CA TYR A 564 -4.77 2.91 0.00
C TYR A 564 -3.62 2.78 -1.01
N LYS A 565 -3.31 1.54 -1.40
CA LYS A 565 -2.22 1.22 -2.33
C LYS A 565 -2.57 0.04 -3.23
N ASN A 566 -2.47 0.26 -4.54
CA ASN A 566 -2.62 -0.78 -5.55
C ASN A 566 -1.38 -0.83 -6.42
N GLN A 567 -0.92 -2.02 -6.75
CA GLN A 567 0.14 -2.19 -7.73
C GLN A 567 -0.45 -2.66 -9.05
N PRO A 568 0.10 -2.28 -10.21
CA PRO A 568 -0.35 -2.84 -11.49
C PRO A 568 -0.21 -4.37 -11.55
N ASN A 569 0.69 -4.95 -10.74
CA ASN A 569 0.82 -6.40 -10.61
C ASN A 569 -0.46 -7.07 -10.05
N ASP A 570 -1.32 -6.33 -9.35
CA ASP A 570 -2.60 -6.84 -8.86
C ASP A 570 -3.52 -7.27 -10.02
N LEU A 571 -3.41 -6.61 -11.18
CA LEU A 571 -4.15 -6.97 -12.38
C LEU A 571 -3.75 -8.37 -12.88
N GLN A 572 -2.44 -8.66 -12.86
CA GLN A 572 -1.90 -9.96 -13.24
C GLN A 572 -2.26 -11.05 -12.21
N LEU A 573 -2.27 -10.69 -10.92
CA LEU A 573 -2.74 -11.59 -9.87
C LEU A 573 -4.23 -11.93 -10.07
N MET A 574 -5.06 -10.94 -10.39
CA MET A 574 -6.48 -11.11 -10.63
C MET A 574 -6.78 -11.94 -11.89
N SER A 575 -5.94 -11.85 -12.92
CA SER A 575 -6.11 -12.58 -14.18
C SER A 575 -5.62 -14.03 -14.10
N ASP A 576 -4.40 -14.24 -13.62
CA ASP A 576 -3.68 -15.49 -13.84
C ASP A 576 -3.90 -16.48 -12.68
N ALA A 577 -4.04 -15.99 -11.45
CA ALA A 577 -4.10 -16.87 -10.29
C ALA A 577 -5.46 -17.60 -10.19
N PRO A 578 -5.49 -18.94 -10.31
CA PRO A 578 -6.73 -19.71 -10.51
C PRO A 578 -7.68 -19.66 -9.31
N ALA A 579 -7.16 -19.57 -8.09
CA ALA A 579 -7.93 -19.53 -6.85
C ALA A 579 -8.74 -18.23 -6.64
N HIS A 580 -8.56 -17.21 -7.49
CA HIS A 580 -9.27 -15.93 -7.34
C HIS A 580 -10.64 -15.93 -8.01
N HIS A 581 -11.65 -15.40 -7.31
CA HIS A 581 -13.00 -15.18 -7.81
C HIS A 581 -13.37 -13.70 -7.71
N LEU A 582 -14.13 -13.21 -8.69
CA LEU A 582 -14.54 -11.82 -8.79
C LEU A 582 -16.07 -11.72 -8.77
N PHE A 583 -16.58 -10.87 -7.89
CA PHE A 583 -17.99 -10.58 -7.76
C PHE A 583 -18.23 -9.08 -7.88
N VAL A 584 -19.31 -8.69 -8.54
CA VAL A 584 -19.65 -7.28 -8.78
C VAL A 584 -21.11 -7.04 -8.39
N LEU A 585 -21.36 -6.03 -7.56
CA LEU A 585 -22.69 -5.56 -7.21
C LEU A 585 -23.14 -4.53 -8.25
N LEU A 586 -24.22 -4.84 -8.95
CA LEU A 586 -24.81 -3.98 -9.97
C LEU A 586 -26.19 -3.48 -9.53
N PRO A 587 -26.58 -2.26 -9.96
CA PRO A 587 -27.98 -1.86 -9.88
C PRO A 587 -28.82 -2.74 -10.82
N PRO A 588 -30.16 -2.78 -10.64
CA PRO A 588 -31.06 -3.49 -11.54
C PRO A 588 -30.81 -3.06 -12.99
N VAL A 589 -30.70 -4.06 -13.87
CA VAL A 589 -30.40 -3.86 -15.29
C VAL A 589 -31.69 -3.54 -16.02
N ASP A 590 -31.77 -2.37 -16.64
CA ASP A 590 -32.84 -2.08 -17.59
C ASP A 590 -32.54 -2.82 -18.91
N GLU A 591 -33.24 -3.92 -19.18
CA GLU A 591 -33.07 -4.74 -20.39
C GLU A 591 -33.20 -3.94 -21.70
N SER A 592 -33.90 -2.80 -21.66
CA SER A 592 -34.07 -1.88 -22.79
C SER A 592 -32.80 -1.13 -23.20
N THR A 593 -31.85 -0.93 -22.28
CA THR A 593 -30.57 -0.29 -22.56
C THR A 593 -29.47 -1.35 -22.59
N ALA A 594 -28.95 -1.67 -23.78
CA ALA A 594 -27.84 -2.61 -23.97
C ALA A 594 -26.49 -2.13 -23.39
N LYS A 595 -26.50 -1.29 -22.35
CA LYS A 595 -25.32 -0.73 -21.70
C LYS A 595 -25.12 -1.40 -20.35
N ILE A 596 -23.92 -1.91 -20.11
CA ILE A 596 -23.54 -2.50 -18.82
C ILE A 596 -23.61 -1.40 -17.74
N PRO A 597 -24.37 -1.61 -16.65
CA PRO A 597 -24.46 -0.65 -15.57
C PRO A 597 -23.13 -0.50 -14.82
N ASP A 598 -23.00 0.62 -14.12
CA ASP A 598 -21.76 0.92 -13.40
C ASP A 598 -21.63 0.05 -12.13
N PRO A 599 -20.46 -0.58 -11.90
CA PRO A 599 -20.21 -1.38 -10.71
C PRO A 599 -20.19 -0.50 -9.45
N ILE A 600 -21.08 -0.78 -8.51
CA ILE A 600 -21.19 -0.04 -7.24
C ILE A 600 -20.18 -0.57 -6.22
N CYS A 601 -20.07 -1.89 -6.14
CA CYS A 601 -19.17 -2.61 -5.24
C CYS A 601 -18.52 -3.78 -5.99
N VAL A 602 -17.24 -4.04 -5.74
CA VAL A 602 -16.52 -5.19 -6.29
C VAL A 602 -15.86 -5.95 -5.14
N ILE A 603 -16.05 -7.28 -5.11
CA ILE A 603 -15.45 -8.18 -4.13
C ILE A 603 -14.50 -9.15 -4.84
N GLN A 604 -13.26 -9.21 -4.35
CA GLN A 604 -12.28 -10.22 -4.74
C GLN A 604 -12.14 -11.26 -3.63
N VAL A 605 -12.40 -12.51 -3.95
CA VAL A 605 -12.24 -13.67 -3.05
C VAL A 605 -11.11 -14.56 -3.57
N CYS A 606 -10.41 -15.24 -2.68
CA CYS A 606 -9.37 -16.22 -2.97
C CYS A 606 -9.69 -17.51 -2.22
N GLU A 607 -9.74 -18.63 -2.92
CA GLU A 607 -9.78 -19.94 -2.27
C GLU A 607 -8.44 -20.23 -1.61
N GLU A 608 -8.46 -20.72 -0.37
CA GLU A 608 -7.28 -21.10 0.40
C GLU A 608 -7.52 -22.44 1.13
N GLY A 609 -6.45 -23.16 1.42
CA GLY A 609 -6.49 -24.38 2.24
C GLY A 609 -6.46 -25.68 1.45
N THR A 610 -7.02 -26.76 2.01
CA THR A 610 -6.88 -28.15 1.49
C THR A 610 -5.43 -28.62 1.35
N ILE A 611 -4.54 -28.13 2.22
CA ILE A 611 -3.11 -28.48 2.20
C ILE A 611 -2.88 -29.73 3.06
N GLY A 612 -2.10 -30.67 2.55
CA GLY A 612 -1.70 -31.86 3.31
C GLY A 612 -0.82 -31.51 4.52
N GLU A 613 -1.07 -32.11 5.68
CA GLU A 613 -0.32 -31.85 6.91
C GLU A 613 1.20 -32.12 6.77
N GLY A 614 1.58 -33.12 5.96
CA GLY A 614 2.99 -33.44 5.70
C GLY A 614 3.71 -32.33 4.94
N GLN A 615 3.06 -31.76 3.92
CA GLN A 615 3.57 -30.61 3.16
C GLN A 615 3.69 -29.39 4.07
N MET A 616 2.66 -29.12 4.87
CA MET A 616 2.65 -27.98 5.78
C MET A 616 3.78 -28.05 6.82
N LYS A 617 4.03 -29.22 7.41
CA LYS A 617 5.13 -29.41 8.36
C LYS A 617 6.50 -29.24 7.70
N ALA A 618 6.67 -29.71 6.46
CA ALA A 618 7.90 -29.51 5.70
C ALA A 618 8.14 -28.02 5.40
N ASP A 619 7.11 -27.32 4.89
CA ASP A 619 7.19 -25.89 4.56
C ASP A 619 7.46 -25.03 5.81
N MET A 620 6.84 -25.37 6.94
CA MET A 620 7.13 -24.74 8.24
C MET A 620 8.57 -24.99 8.71
N GLY A 621 9.08 -26.21 8.56
CA GLY A 621 10.46 -26.57 8.92
C GLY A 621 11.50 -25.83 8.08
N GLU A 622 11.18 -25.54 6.83
CA GLU A 622 12.01 -24.74 5.91
C GLU A 622 11.78 -23.23 6.04
N GLY A 623 10.80 -22.79 6.85
CA GLY A 623 10.41 -21.39 6.99
C GLY A 623 9.81 -20.79 5.70
N LYS A 624 9.38 -21.64 4.76
CA LYS A 624 8.74 -21.20 3.52
C LYS A 624 7.28 -20.82 3.80
N ARG A 625 6.86 -19.71 3.21
CA ARG A 625 5.45 -19.29 3.15
C ARG A 625 4.99 -19.47 1.72
N ALA A 626 4.12 -20.44 1.46
CA ALA A 626 3.55 -20.60 0.12
C ALA A 626 2.78 -19.33 -0.26
N SER A 627 3.06 -18.80 -1.45
CA SER A 627 2.38 -17.64 -1.98
C SER A 627 0.99 -18.04 -2.47
N GLY A 628 -0.04 -17.51 -1.81
CA GLY A 628 -1.44 -17.87 -2.09
C GLY A 628 -2.21 -18.07 -0.78
N ASP A 629 -1.74 -19.01 0.05
CA ASP A 629 -2.38 -19.46 1.29
C ASP A 629 -1.89 -18.68 2.53
N LEU A 630 -2.37 -17.46 2.75
CA LEU A 630 -1.91 -16.66 3.90
C LEU A 630 -2.50 -17.13 5.22
N VAL A 631 -3.82 -17.38 5.25
CA VAL A 631 -4.55 -17.64 6.50
C VAL A 631 -4.18 -19.02 7.07
N PRO A 632 -4.16 -20.11 6.28
CA PRO A 632 -3.68 -21.42 6.74
C PRO A 632 -2.27 -21.36 7.35
N TYR A 633 -1.33 -20.69 6.68
CA TYR A 633 0.04 -20.54 7.17
C TYR A 633 0.15 -19.71 8.43
N THR A 634 -0.53 -18.56 8.48
CA THR A 634 -0.44 -17.66 9.64
C THR A 634 -1.05 -18.30 10.87
N ILE A 635 -2.20 -18.97 10.74
CA ILE A 635 -2.88 -19.61 11.87
C ILE A 635 -2.09 -20.83 12.33
N SER A 636 -1.69 -21.70 11.40
CA SER A 636 -0.94 -22.90 11.77
C SER A 636 0.43 -22.54 12.38
N GLN A 637 1.08 -21.46 11.93
CA GLN A 637 2.33 -20.97 12.54
C GLN A 637 2.12 -20.42 13.96
N ASN A 638 1.06 -19.64 14.21
CA ASN A 638 0.84 -18.98 15.50
C ASN A 638 0.18 -19.89 16.55
N TYR A 639 -0.69 -20.80 16.13
CA TYR A 639 -1.41 -21.72 17.01
C TYR A 639 -0.79 -23.13 17.03
N GLN A 640 0.20 -23.41 16.18
CA GLN A 640 0.85 -24.71 16.07
C GLN A 640 -0.14 -25.85 15.80
N GLU A 641 -1.22 -25.53 15.07
CA GLU A 641 -2.29 -26.47 14.73
C GLU A 641 -2.32 -26.72 13.21
N PRO A 642 -1.65 -27.77 12.70
CA PRO A 642 -1.59 -28.04 11.26
C PRO A 642 -2.91 -28.58 10.70
N SER A 643 -3.81 -29.10 11.55
CA SER A 643 -5.17 -29.55 11.16
C SER A 643 -5.99 -28.44 10.52
N PHE A 644 -5.77 -27.18 10.90
CA PHE A 644 -6.45 -26.04 10.29
C PHE A 644 -6.16 -25.91 8.79
N SER A 645 -4.98 -26.36 8.33
CA SER A 645 -4.58 -26.26 6.92
C SER A 645 -5.34 -27.20 6.00
N LYS A 646 -5.98 -28.24 6.54
CA LYS A 646 -6.87 -29.16 5.81
C LYS A 646 -8.21 -28.50 5.46
N LEU A 647 -8.65 -27.52 6.26
CA LEU A 647 -9.95 -26.88 6.07
C LEU A 647 -9.95 -26.07 4.78
N ALA A 648 -11.01 -26.19 3.99
CA ALA A 648 -11.22 -25.36 2.80
C ALA A 648 -11.78 -24.00 3.23
N GLY A 649 -11.12 -22.91 2.82
CA GLY A 649 -11.49 -21.56 3.19
C GLY A 649 -11.61 -20.64 2.00
N MET A 650 -12.41 -19.58 2.17
CA MET A 650 -12.49 -18.47 1.22
C MET A 650 -11.99 -17.20 1.90
N ARG A 651 -10.90 -16.62 1.40
CA ARG A 651 -10.37 -15.35 1.88
C ARG A 651 -10.87 -14.21 1.02
N ILE A 652 -11.61 -13.29 1.62
CA ILE A 652 -11.92 -12.00 0.99
C ILE A 652 -10.63 -11.18 0.97
N VAL A 653 -10.07 -11.00 -0.22
CA VAL A 653 -8.82 -10.27 -0.44
C VAL A 653 -9.10 -8.77 -0.47
N ARG A 654 -10.17 -8.35 -1.17
CA ARG A 654 -10.55 -6.95 -1.35
C ARG A 654 -12.06 -6.77 -1.43
N ILE A 655 -12.55 -5.70 -0.81
CA ILE A 655 -13.89 -5.15 -1.02
C ILE A 655 -13.71 -3.69 -1.39
N ALA A 656 -14.14 -3.35 -2.60
CA ALA A 656 -14.04 -2.01 -3.16
C ALA A 656 -15.46 -1.43 -3.31
N VAL A 657 -15.78 -0.41 -2.52
CA VAL A 657 -17.04 0.36 -2.66
C VAL A 657 -16.68 1.74 -3.17
N ASN A 658 -17.51 2.29 -4.06
CA ASN A 658 -17.30 3.64 -4.58
C ASN A 658 -17.26 4.65 -3.42
N PRO A 659 -16.20 5.49 -3.31
CA PRO A 659 -16.10 6.52 -2.26
C PRO A 659 -17.34 7.40 -2.11
N ASP A 660 -18.01 7.73 -3.21
CA ASP A 660 -19.20 8.59 -3.20
C ASP A 660 -20.44 7.90 -2.60
N PHE A 661 -20.46 6.55 -2.59
CA PHE A 661 -21.56 5.73 -2.04
C PHE A 661 -21.21 5.06 -0.72
N GLN A 662 -20.12 5.49 -0.07
CA GLN A 662 -19.78 5.02 1.27
C GLN A 662 -20.88 5.43 2.27
N ARG A 663 -21.05 4.63 3.32
CA ARG A 663 -22.10 4.77 4.36
C ARG A 663 -23.54 4.48 3.91
N MET A 664 -23.79 4.17 2.63
CA MET A 664 -25.10 3.72 2.14
C MET A 664 -25.33 2.19 2.22
N LYS A 665 -24.48 1.46 2.97
CA LYS A 665 -24.58 0.00 3.23
C LYS A 665 -24.47 -0.94 2.01
N TYR A 666 -24.09 -0.46 0.81
CA TYR A 666 -23.85 -1.34 -0.36
C TYR A 666 -22.79 -2.42 -0.11
N GLY A 667 -21.70 -2.11 0.61
CA GLY A 667 -20.69 -3.10 0.98
C GLY A 667 -21.23 -4.20 1.89
N SER A 668 -22.10 -3.85 2.83
CA SER A 668 -22.76 -4.82 3.74
C SER A 668 -23.73 -5.71 2.97
N ARG A 669 -24.49 -5.15 2.02
CA ARG A 669 -25.37 -5.92 1.12
C ARG A 669 -24.58 -6.92 0.27
N ALA A 670 -23.51 -6.47 -0.37
CA ALA A 670 -22.67 -7.33 -1.21
C ALA A 670 -22.06 -8.49 -0.39
N LEU A 671 -21.58 -8.22 0.83
CA LEU A 671 -21.07 -9.24 1.72
C LEU A 671 -22.17 -10.20 2.21
N GLN A 672 -23.37 -9.69 2.50
CA GLN A 672 -24.51 -10.53 2.87
C GLN A 672 -24.86 -11.51 1.75
N LEU A 673 -25.01 -11.02 0.51
CA LEU A 673 -25.29 -11.87 -0.66
C LEU A 673 -24.19 -12.92 -0.89
N LEU A 674 -22.93 -12.53 -0.72
CA LEU A 674 -21.79 -13.45 -0.82
C LEU A 674 -21.83 -14.55 0.25
N LEU A 675 -22.14 -14.19 1.50
CA LEU A 675 -22.30 -15.15 2.60
C LEU A 675 -23.49 -16.09 2.36
N GLN A 676 -24.60 -15.57 1.86
CA GLN A 676 -25.78 -16.37 1.49
C GLN A 676 -25.45 -17.35 0.36
N TYR A 677 -24.67 -16.93 -0.63
CA TYR A 677 -24.19 -17.79 -1.72
C TYR A 677 -23.33 -18.95 -1.21
N TYR A 678 -22.28 -18.66 -0.41
CA TYR A 678 -21.38 -19.72 0.09
C TYR A 678 -22.00 -20.61 1.18
N ASN A 679 -22.98 -20.10 1.93
CA ASN A 679 -23.81 -20.93 2.81
C ASN A 679 -24.86 -21.74 2.00
N GLY A 680 -24.98 -21.50 0.70
CA GLY A 680 -25.90 -22.13 -0.23
C GLY A 680 -27.37 -21.94 0.13
N GLN A 681 -27.71 -20.72 0.55
CA GLN A 681 -29.07 -20.23 0.74
C GLN A 681 -29.70 -19.72 -0.57
N ILE A 682 -28.86 -19.42 -1.58
CA ILE A 682 -29.30 -19.10 -2.94
C ILE A 682 -29.46 -20.42 -3.70
N ILE A 683 -30.68 -20.70 -4.16
CA ILE A 683 -31.02 -21.92 -4.89
C ILE A 683 -30.48 -21.79 -6.32
N TYR A 684 -29.93 -22.90 -6.83
CA TYR A 684 -29.51 -23.02 -8.21
C TYR A 684 -30.73 -23.33 -9.08
N ASP A 685 -31.06 -22.42 -10.00
CA ASP A 685 -32.15 -22.63 -10.95
C ASP A 685 -31.61 -23.43 -12.14
N ALA A 686 -31.87 -24.74 -12.12
CA ALA A 686 -31.43 -25.68 -13.16
C ALA A 686 -32.34 -25.70 -14.42
N GLU A 687 -33.23 -24.71 -14.58
CA GLU A 687 -34.31 -24.75 -15.59
C GLU A 687 -33.84 -24.49 -17.03
N ASP A 688 -32.61 -24.04 -17.24
CA ASP A 688 -31.99 -24.00 -18.57
C ASP A 688 -31.07 -25.23 -18.69
N GLY A 689 -31.37 -26.15 -19.62
CA GLY A 689 -30.57 -27.36 -19.91
C GLY A 689 -29.16 -27.11 -20.45
N GLU A 690 -28.52 -26.02 -20.06
CA GLU A 690 -27.08 -25.83 -20.19
C GLU A 690 -26.41 -26.64 -19.09
N GLU A 691 -25.85 -27.80 -19.44
CA GLU A 691 -24.90 -28.47 -18.57
C GLU A 691 -23.90 -27.43 -18.04
N PRO A 692 -23.51 -27.47 -16.76
CA PRO A 692 -22.40 -26.66 -16.30
C PRO A 692 -21.24 -27.04 -17.20
N SER A 693 -20.76 -26.10 -18.02
CA SER A 693 -19.57 -26.33 -18.83
C SER A 693 -18.43 -26.70 -17.89
N ALA A 694 -18.28 -28.01 -17.65
CA ALA A 694 -17.03 -28.63 -17.28
C ALA A 694 -16.02 -28.02 -18.25
N GLY A 695 -14.95 -27.45 -17.68
CA GLY A 695 -14.10 -26.47 -18.33
C GLY A 695 -14.00 -26.70 -19.82
N PHE A 696 -14.29 -25.65 -20.60
CA PHE A 696 -13.95 -25.65 -22.01
C PHE A 696 -12.49 -26.12 -22.13
N ASP A 697 -12.30 -27.37 -22.55
CA ASP A 697 -11.06 -27.88 -23.10
C ASP A 697 -10.84 -27.02 -24.34
N GLY A 698 -10.09 -25.94 -24.13
CA GLY A 698 -9.77 -24.99 -25.17
C GLY A 698 -8.78 -25.62 -26.12
N ASP A 699 -9.28 -26.31 -27.15
CA ASP A 699 -8.47 -26.66 -28.32
C ASP A 699 -9.16 -26.38 -29.67
N GLU A 700 -10.43 -25.97 -29.71
CA GLU A 700 -11.04 -25.48 -30.96
C GLU A 700 -10.88 -23.96 -31.09
N ILE A 701 -9.63 -23.51 -31.24
CA ILE A 701 -9.32 -22.26 -31.94
C ILE A 701 -9.35 -22.62 -33.43
N ASP A 702 -10.39 -22.20 -34.15
CA ASP A 702 -10.49 -22.39 -35.60
C ASP A 702 -9.14 -22.16 -36.30
N GLU A 703 -8.79 -23.14 -37.12
CA GLU A 703 -7.63 -23.16 -37.99
C GLU A 703 -7.64 -21.91 -38.90
N GLU A 704 -6.52 -21.20 -38.88
CA GLU A 704 -6.04 -20.34 -39.98
C GLU A 704 -7.00 -19.23 -40.47
N ALA A 705 -7.07 -18.11 -39.76
CA ALA A 705 -7.33 -16.84 -40.45
C ALA A 705 -6.02 -16.34 -41.06
N MET A 706 -5.69 -16.85 -42.25
CA MET A 706 -4.62 -16.30 -43.07
C MET A 706 -5.12 -15.07 -43.81
N VAL A 707 -4.45 -13.93 -43.63
CA VAL A 707 -4.57 -12.79 -44.53
C VAL A 707 -3.28 -12.76 -45.34
N ASP A 708 -3.38 -12.91 -46.66
CA ASP A 708 -2.24 -13.00 -47.60
C ASP A 708 -1.17 -14.07 -47.25
N GLY A 709 -1.58 -15.19 -46.63
CA GLY A 709 -0.67 -16.30 -46.29
C GLY A 709 0.12 -16.12 -44.99
N GLU A 710 -0.19 -15.10 -44.18
CA GLU A 710 0.45 -14.83 -42.89
C GLU A 710 -0.54 -15.01 -41.73
N GLU A 711 -0.08 -15.64 -40.63
CA GLU A 711 -0.88 -15.88 -39.42
C GLU A 711 -1.27 -14.57 -38.72
N VAL A 712 -2.58 -14.29 -38.60
CA VAL A 712 -3.10 -13.11 -37.88
C VAL A 712 -3.73 -13.54 -36.55
N LEU A 713 -3.58 -12.72 -35.51
CA LEU A 713 -4.22 -12.96 -34.21
C LEU A 713 -5.73 -12.73 -34.31
N VAL A 714 -6.51 -13.79 -34.07
CA VAL A 714 -7.98 -13.74 -34.11
C VAL A 714 -8.53 -13.79 -32.69
N LYS A 715 -9.57 -12.98 -32.44
CA LYS A 715 -10.34 -13.04 -31.20
C LYS A 715 -11.15 -14.34 -31.15
N ARG A 716 -11.28 -14.95 -29.96
CA ARG A 716 -12.09 -16.17 -29.77
C ARG A 716 -13.54 -15.95 -30.25
N LYS A 717 -14.08 -16.86 -31.07
CA LYS A 717 -15.41 -16.72 -31.71
C LYS A 717 -16.58 -16.95 -30.73
N GLN A 718 -16.44 -17.89 -29.79
CA GLN A 718 -17.44 -18.15 -28.75
C GLN A 718 -16.83 -17.87 -27.39
N LEU A 719 -17.43 -16.92 -26.67
CA LEU A 719 -17.01 -16.47 -25.35
C LEU A 719 -18.19 -16.72 -24.39
N PRO A 720 -17.96 -17.32 -23.21
CA PRO A 720 -19.02 -17.45 -22.22
C PRO A 720 -19.54 -16.06 -21.79
N HIS A 721 -20.70 -16.04 -21.15
CA HIS A 721 -21.27 -14.78 -20.66
C HIS A 721 -20.30 -14.09 -19.66
N LEU A 722 -20.12 -12.77 -19.83
CA LEU A 722 -19.24 -11.95 -18.99
C LEU A 722 -19.71 -11.90 -17.53
N LEU A 723 -21.02 -11.75 -17.35
CA LEU A 723 -21.68 -11.69 -16.05
C LEU A 723 -22.61 -12.89 -15.92
N GLN A 724 -22.46 -13.63 -14.84
CA GLN A 724 -23.34 -14.74 -14.49
C GLN A 724 -24.08 -14.41 -13.20
N PRO A 725 -25.43 -14.43 -13.20
CA PRO A 725 -26.20 -14.35 -11.96
C PRO A 725 -25.80 -15.48 -11.01
N LEU A 726 -25.82 -15.21 -9.70
CA LEU A 726 -25.46 -16.24 -8.70
C LEU A 726 -26.43 -17.42 -8.67
N THR A 727 -27.68 -17.24 -9.10
CA THR A 727 -28.69 -18.30 -9.24
C THR A 727 -28.33 -19.29 -10.35
N LYS A 728 -27.58 -18.85 -11.37
CA LYS A 728 -27.18 -19.68 -12.52
C LYS A 728 -25.79 -20.31 -12.37
N ARG A 729 -25.10 -20.10 -11.25
CA ARG A 729 -23.76 -20.69 -11.01
C ARG A 729 -23.88 -21.86 -10.03
N PRO A 730 -23.50 -23.10 -10.42
CA PRO A 730 -23.45 -24.20 -9.47
C PRO A 730 -22.43 -23.89 -8.37
N LEU A 731 -22.79 -24.17 -7.12
CA LEU A 731 -21.89 -24.03 -5.99
C LEU A 731 -20.88 -25.19 -6.00
N THR A 732 -19.78 -25.00 -6.71
CA THR A 732 -18.68 -25.98 -6.82
C THR A 732 -17.76 -25.95 -5.59
N GLU A 733 -17.63 -24.78 -4.96
CA GLU A 733 -16.80 -24.60 -3.78
C GLU A 733 -17.59 -24.77 -2.48
N THR A 734 -17.11 -25.60 -1.56
CA THR A 734 -17.74 -25.85 -0.25
C THR A 734 -16.87 -25.32 0.90
N PRO A 735 -16.75 -23.98 1.06
CA PRO A 735 -15.90 -23.42 2.10
C PRO A 735 -16.45 -23.70 3.49
N GLN A 736 -15.57 -24.09 4.41
CA GLN A 736 -15.88 -24.28 5.83
C GLN A 736 -15.72 -22.99 6.62
N TYR A 737 -14.86 -22.07 6.16
CA TYR A 737 -14.69 -20.75 6.75
C TYR A 737 -14.51 -19.67 5.69
N ILE A 738 -14.91 -18.45 6.04
CA ILE A 738 -14.66 -17.24 5.26
C ILE A 738 -13.79 -16.31 6.10
N SER A 739 -12.69 -15.83 5.54
CA SER A 739 -11.69 -15.02 6.24
C SER A 739 -11.45 -13.69 5.54
N THR A 740 -10.85 -12.74 6.24
CA THR A 740 -10.39 -11.46 5.70
C THR A 740 -9.07 -11.07 6.35
N SER A 741 -8.23 -10.34 5.63
CA SER A 741 -6.95 -9.82 6.12
C SER A 741 -6.81 -8.35 5.71
N PHE A 742 -6.73 -7.43 6.67
CA PHE A 742 -6.72 -5.99 6.39
C PHE A 742 -5.91 -5.20 7.43
N GLY A 743 -5.51 -3.97 7.07
CA GLY A 743 -4.91 -3.00 8.00
C GLY A 743 -5.98 -2.46 8.95
N VAL A 744 -5.78 -2.60 10.26
CA VAL A 744 -6.83 -2.34 11.25
C VAL A 744 -7.05 -0.83 11.39
N THR A 745 -8.27 -0.42 11.05
CA THR A 745 -8.83 0.90 11.36
C THR A 745 -10.21 0.71 11.98
N LEU A 746 -10.65 1.66 12.82
CA LEU A 746 -11.95 1.57 13.49
C LEU A 746 -13.13 1.38 12.52
N PRO A 747 -13.26 2.13 11.40
CA PRO A 747 -14.38 1.95 10.48
C PRO A 747 -14.40 0.58 9.80
N LEU A 748 -13.23 0.05 9.43
CA LEU A 748 -13.13 -1.28 8.82
C LEU A 748 -13.42 -2.37 9.85
N PHE A 749 -12.90 -2.23 11.07
CA PHE A 749 -13.15 -3.18 12.13
C PHE A 749 -14.65 -3.30 12.44
N GLU A 750 -15.34 -2.17 12.64
CA GLU A 750 -16.78 -2.16 12.86
C GLU A 750 -17.57 -2.76 11.70
N PHE A 751 -17.13 -2.54 10.46
CA PHE A 751 -17.77 -3.12 9.27
C PHE A 751 -17.73 -4.65 9.31
N TRP A 752 -16.59 -5.24 9.66
CA TRP A 752 -16.43 -6.69 9.76
C TRP A 752 -17.13 -7.28 10.98
N GLN A 753 -17.05 -6.60 12.13
CA GLN A 753 -17.77 -6.95 13.35
C GLN A 753 -19.29 -7.01 13.10
N LYS A 754 -19.87 -5.96 12.51
CA LYS A 754 -21.31 -5.92 12.17
C LYS A 754 -21.72 -7.03 11.19
N SER A 755 -20.77 -7.57 10.44
CA SER A 755 -20.97 -8.67 9.48
C SER A 755 -20.80 -10.07 10.12
N GLY A 756 -20.48 -10.13 11.42
CA GLY A 756 -20.32 -11.36 12.20
C GLY A 756 -18.98 -12.06 12.01
N PHE A 757 -17.93 -11.34 11.62
CA PHE A 757 -16.56 -11.86 11.60
C PHE A 757 -15.93 -11.75 12.99
N THR A 758 -15.09 -12.73 13.35
CA THR A 758 -14.42 -12.80 14.66
C THR A 758 -12.92 -12.59 14.50
N PRO A 759 -12.25 -11.75 15.31
CA PRO A 759 -10.82 -11.54 15.24
C PRO A 759 -10.06 -12.74 15.82
N ILE A 760 -9.02 -13.18 15.09
CA ILE A 760 -8.21 -14.34 15.47
C ILE A 760 -6.73 -13.98 15.56
N TYR A 761 -6.23 -13.07 14.73
CA TYR A 761 -4.81 -12.75 14.76
C TYR A 761 -4.56 -11.28 14.45
N LEU A 762 -3.63 -10.67 15.21
CA LEU A 762 -3.14 -9.31 15.00
C LEU A 762 -1.62 -9.35 14.89
N ARG A 763 -1.08 -8.84 13.77
CA ARG A 763 0.36 -8.75 13.53
C ARG A 763 1.00 -7.68 14.42
N GLN A 764 2.07 -8.02 15.14
CA GLN A 764 2.75 -7.08 16.03
C GLN A 764 3.48 -5.96 15.28
N GLY A 765 4.16 -6.28 14.18
CA GLY A 765 4.81 -5.27 13.34
C GLY A 765 3.80 -4.46 12.51
N GLN A 766 3.92 -3.14 12.54
CA GLN A 766 3.18 -2.26 11.64
C GLN A 766 3.69 -2.43 10.20
N ASN A 767 2.81 -2.21 9.25
CA ASN A 767 3.20 -2.12 7.86
C ASN A 767 3.86 -0.75 7.60
N ASP A 768 5.11 -0.72 7.14
CA ASP A 768 5.86 0.52 6.88
C ASP A 768 5.13 1.50 5.94
N LEU A 769 4.27 0.96 5.07
CA LEU A 769 3.55 1.73 4.06
C LEU A 769 2.27 2.39 4.59
N THR A 770 1.53 1.73 5.48
CA THR A 770 0.26 2.26 6.00
C THR A 770 0.37 2.77 7.44
N GLY A 771 1.42 2.36 8.17
CA GLY A 771 1.54 2.57 9.62
C GLY A 771 0.53 1.76 10.44
N GLU A 772 -0.20 0.84 9.81
CA GLU A 772 -1.28 0.06 10.46
C GLU A 772 -0.82 -1.37 10.75
N HIS A 773 -1.36 -1.96 11.81
CA HIS A 773 -1.22 -3.39 12.09
C HIS A 773 -2.17 -4.19 11.19
N THR A 774 -1.77 -5.38 10.75
CA THR A 774 -2.64 -6.27 9.96
C THR A 774 -3.41 -7.22 10.87
N MET A 775 -4.72 -7.35 10.68
CA MET A 775 -5.56 -8.32 11.40
C MET A 775 -6.23 -9.30 10.47
N ILE A 776 -6.35 -10.53 10.96
CA ILE A 776 -7.12 -11.60 10.34
C ILE A 776 -8.39 -11.83 11.16
N MET A 777 -9.54 -11.75 10.49
CA MET A 777 -10.83 -12.11 11.06
C MET A 777 -11.45 -13.27 10.27
N ILE A 778 -12.17 -14.16 10.95
CA ILE A 778 -12.79 -15.35 10.34
C ILE A 778 -14.25 -15.46 10.77
N LYS A 779 -15.08 -15.97 9.87
CA LYS A 779 -16.45 -16.41 10.10
C LYS A 779 -16.58 -17.86 9.65
N ALA A 780 -17.07 -18.74 10.52
CA ALA A 780 -17.39 -20.12 10.12
C ALA A 780 -18.65 -20.15 9.26
N CYS A 781 -18.67 -20.98 8.22
CA CYS A 781 -19.84 -21.18 7.36
C CYS A 781 -20.92 -21.98 8.09
N GLU A 782 -22.19 -21.71 7.80
CA GLU A 782 -23.30 -22.31 8.55
C GLU A 782 -23.50 -23.80 8.26
N ARG A 783 -23.04 -24.27 7.10
CA ARG A 783 -23.09 -25.69 6.70
C ARG A 783 -22.20 -26.62 7.53
N ALA A 784 -21.24 -26.06 8.29
CA ALA A 784 -20.42 -26.84 9.22
C ALA A 784 -21.26 -27.26 10.44
N THR A 785 -21.15 -28.51 10.87
CA THR A 785 -21.90 -29.02 12.03
C THR A 785 -21.55 -28.21 13.28
N ALA A 786 -22.43 -28.19 14.29
CA ALA A 786 -22.19 -27.44 15.53
C ALA A 786 -20.87 -27.84 16.24
N VAL A 787 -20.43 -29.09 16.07
CA VAL A 787 -19.14 -29.61 16.57
C VAL A 787 -17.97 -28.96 15.85
N ASP A 788 -18.10 -28.76 14.54
CA ASP A 788 -17.09 -28.13 13.68
C ASP A 788 -16.95 -26.62 13.91
N ARG A 789 -17.77 -25.97 14.74
CA ARG A 789 -17.63 -24.52 15.03
C ARG A 789 -16.80 -24.23 16.28
N GLN A 790 -16.53 -25.23 17.10
CA GLN A 790 -15.87 -25.04 18.40
C GLN A 790 -14.43 -24.52 18.27
N TRP A 791 -13.73 -24.80 17.16
CA TRP A 791 -12.36 -24.32 16.95
C TRP A 791 -12.28 -22.80 16.85
N VAL A 792 -13.28 -22.12 16.28
CA VAL A 792 -13.32 -20.65 16.20
C VAL A 792 -13.35 -20.07 17.61
N THR A 793 -14.21 -20.60 18.49
CA THR A 793 -14.31 -20.15 19.88
C THR A 793 -13.02 -20.42 20.66
N LYS A 794 -12.34 -21.55 20.40
CA LYS A 794 -11.03 -21.85 21.01
C LYS A 794 -9.97 -20.84 20.59
N PHE A 795 -9.84 -20.55 19.28
CA PHE A 795 -8.89 -19.56 18.78
C PHE A 795 -9.22 -18.14 19.25
N GLN A 796 -10.50 -17.79 19.33
CA GLN A 796 -10.93 -16.49 19.85
C GLN A 796 -10.56 -16.31 21.32
N LYS A 797 -10.77 -17.32 22.18
CA LYS A 797 -10.37 -17.28 23.60
C LYS A 797 -8.86 -17.15 23.77
N ASP A 798 -8.09 -17.87 22.97
CA ASP A 798 -6.62 -17.78 23.01
C ASP A 798 -6.13 -16.43 22.45
N PHE A 799 -6.76 -15.91 21.39
CA PHE A 799 -6.50 -14.57 20.86
C PHE A 799 -6.74 -13.50 21.91
N GLN A 800 -7.86 -13.53 22.64
CA GLN A 800 -8.16 -12.59 23.74
C GLN A 800 -7.03 -12.55 24.77
N LYS A 801 -6.60 -13.72 25.24
CA LYS A 801 -5.52 -13.83 26.23
C LYS A 801 -4.21 -13.24 25.72
N ARG A 802 -3.84 -13.55 24.46
CA ARG A 802 -2.63 -13.00 23.84
C ARG A 802 -2.76 -11.49 23.62
N TYR A 803 -3.91 -11.02 23.16
CA TYR A 803 -4.17 -9.62 22.83
C TYR A 803 -3.95 -8.71 24.04
N TYR A 804 -4.49 -9.05 25.22
CA TYR A 804 -4.27 -8.26 26.43
C TYR A 804 -2.79 -8.19 26.85
N GLY A 805 -2.03 -9.27 26.67
CA GLY A 805 -0.58 -9.26 26.89
C GLY A 805 0.20 -8.42 25.85
N LEU A 806 -0.32 -8.30 24.63
CA LEU A 806 0.31 -7.54 23.55
C LEU A 806 0.05 -6.03 23.66
N LEU A 807 -1.06 -5.60 24.27
CA LEU A 807 -1.45 -4.17 24.43
C LEU A 807 -0.38 -3.30 25.07
N ALA A 808 0.37 -3.84 26.03
CA ALA A 808 1.45 -3.15 26.73
C ALA A 808 2.73 -3.01 25.88
N GLY A 809 2.91 -3.87 24.87
CA GLY A 809 4.14 -3.99 24.08
C GLY A 809 4.00 -3.41 22.67
N PRO A 810 4.08 -4.23 21.62
CA PRO A 810 4.24 -3.76 20.23
C PRO A 810 3.01 -3.04 19.66
N VAL A 811 1.82 -3.25 20.25
CA VAL A 811 0.57 -2.59 19.83
C VAL A 811 0.16 -1.46 20.78
N LYS A 812 1.08 -0.96 21.63
CA LYS A 812 0.84 0.19 22.50
C LYS A 812 0.41 1.45 21.74
N ALA A 813 0.91 1.62 20.52
CA ALA A 813 0.58 2.78 19.67
C ALA A 813 -0.84 2.75 19.10
N LEU A 814 -1.59 1.65 19.25
CA LEU A 814 -2.97 1.53 18.77
C LEU A 814 -3.87 2.50 19.53
N ARG A 815 -4.77 3.21 18.84
CA ARG A 815 -5.78 4.08 19.48
C ARG A 815 -6.62 3.31 20.50
N VAL A 816 -6.90 3.91 21.65
CA VAL A 816 -7.69 3.31 22.74
C VAL A 816 -9.08 2.89 22.28
N ASP A 817 -9.75 3.70 21.45
CA ASP A 817 -11.10 3.40 20.95
C ASP A 817 -11.13 2.09 20.14
N LEU A 818 -10.13 1.92 19.28
CA LEU A 818 -9.96 0.71 18.49
C LEU A 818 -9.57 -0.46 19.38
N ALA A 819 -8.70 -0.23 20.37
CA ALA A 819 -8.27 -1.25 21.30
C ALA A 819 -9.47 -1.84 22.06
N LEU A 820 -10.35 -0.94 22.52
CA LEU A 820 -11.57 -1.26 23.24
C LEU A 820 -12.57 -1.97 22.33
N SER A 821 -12.79 -1.48 21.11
CA SER A 821 -13.69 -2.11 20.14
C SER A 821 -13.29 -3.57 19.87
N ILE A 822 -11.98 -3.85 19.68
CA ILE A 822 -11.46 -5.22 19.50
C ILE A 822 -11.71 -6.08 20.73
N ALA A 823 -11.46 -5.56 21.94
CA ALA A 823 -11.72 -6.29 23.16
C ALA A 823 -13.22 -6.58 23.34
N LEU A 824 -14.09 -5.60 23.08
CA LEU A 824 -15.53 -5.75 23.21
C LEU A 824 -16.11 -6.75 22.22
N ASP A 825 -15.62 -6.78 20.98
CA ASP A 825 -16.05 -7.73 19.95
C ASP A 825 -15.76 -9.18 20.33
N THR A 826 -14.60 -9.40 20.95
CA THR A 826 -14.25 -10.72 21.46
C THR A 826 -15.16 -11.18 22.61
N THR A 827 -15.93 -10.25 23.17
CA THR A 827 -16.75 -10.47 24.36
C THR A 827 -18.18 -10.03 24.09
N GLN A 828 -18.97 -10.87 23.41
CA GLN A 828 -20.43 -10.66 23.26
C GLN A 828 -21.15 -10.39 24.61
N ALA A 829 -20.55 -10.79 25.74
CA ALA A 829 -21.05 -10.56 27.10
C ALA A 829 -20.52 -9.32 27.86
N LEU A 830 -19.48 -8.59 27.39
CA LEU A 830 -19.01 -7.36 28.08
C LEU A 830 -19.76 -6.09 27.64
N ASN A 831 -20.88 -6.22 26.92
CA ASN A 831 -21.82 -5.12 26.73
C ASN A 831 -23.09 -5.31 27.59
N PRO A 832 -23.02 -5.10 28.93
CA PRO A 832 -24.22 -4.83 29.73
C PRO A 832 -25.04 -3.65 29.19
N LEU A 833 -24.43 -2.76 28.38
CA LEU A 833 -25.10 -1.59 27.79
C LEU A 833 -26.02 -1.93 26.60
N LEU A 834 -25.84 -3.07 25.91
CA LEU A 834 -26.72 -3.48 24.80
C LEU A 834 -27.90 -4.35 25.26
N ALA A 835 -27.78 -5.01 26.42
CA ALA A 835 -28.86 -5.76 27.04
C ALA A 835 -28.62 -5.92 28.57
N PRO A 836 -28.97 -4.91 29.39
CA PRO A 836 -28.77 -5.00 30.85
C PRO A 836 -29.59 -6.12 31.52
N ASN A 837 -30.57 -6.69 30.81
CA ASN A 837 -31.50 -7.72 31.30
C ASN A 837 -31.11 -9.17 30.93
N SER A 838 -29.96 -9.44 30.31
CA SER A 838 -29.57 -10.80 29.86
C SER A 838 -28.50 -11.50 30.71
N ILE A 839 -27.99 -10.86 31.77
CA ILE A 839 -27.00 -11.50 32.67
C ILE A 839 -27.73 -12.47 33.60
N VAL A 840 -27.96 -13.70 33.13
CA VAL A 840 -28.46 -14.80 33.95
C VAL A 840 -27.28 -15.43 34.66
N PRO A 841 -27.32 -15.65 35.99
CA PRO A 841 -26.28 -16.39 36.70
C PRO A 841 -26.14 -17.79 36.09
N GLY A 842 -24.98 -18.11 35.52
CA GLY A 842 -24.69 -19.44 35.02
C GLY A 842 -24.60 -20.47 36.16
N PRO A 843 -24.46 -21.76 35.83
CA PRO A 843 -24.33 -22.82 36.83
C PRO A 843 -23.13 -22.54 37.76
N LYS A 844 -23.29 -22.90 39.04
CA LYS A 844 -22.17 -22.83 39.99
C LYS A 844 -21.17 -23.94 39.70
N ASP A 845 -19.88 -23.60 39.71
CA ASP A 845 -18.79 -24.58 39.65
C ASP A 845 -18.80 -25.48 40.90
N SER A 846 -18.04 -26.57 40.88
CA SER A 846 -17.77 -27.48 42.01
C SER A 846 -17.38 -26.79 43.32
N GLN A 847 -16.84 -25.57 43.25
CA GLN A 847 -16.46 -24.72 44.38
C GLN A 847 -17.52 -23.65 44.75
N GLY A 848 -18.75 -23.75 44.22
CA GLY A 848 -19.85 -22.83 44.52
C GLY A 848 -19.80 -21.47 43.80
N ARG A 849 -18.86 -21.26 42.88
CA ARG A 849 -18.64 -20.01 42.15
C ARG A 849 -19.59 -19.86 40.97
N TYR A 850 -20.20 -18.69 40.79
CA TYR A 850 -20.97 -18.39 39.58
C TYR A 850 -20.05 -18.37 38.35
N LEU A 851 -20.52 -18.99 37.26
CA LEU A 851 -19.84 -18.97 35.95
C LEU A 851 -20.55 -17.99 35.02
N VAL A 852 -19.79 -17.12 34.37
CA VAL A 852 -20.27 -16.26 33.26
C VAL A 852 -19.44 -16.62 32.03
N ASP A 853 -20.08 -17.10 30.96
CA ASP A 853 -19.41 -17.64 29.76
C ASP A 853 -18.34 -18.73 30.03
N GLY A 854 -18.50 -19.49 31.12
CA GLY A 854 -17.53 -20.49 31.57
C GLY A 854 -16.32 -19.92 32.29
N VAL A 855 -16.32 -18.63 32.66
CA VAL A 855 -15.30 -17.99 33.50
C VAL A 855 -15.80 -17.89 34.94
N PRO A 856 -15.05 -18.40 35.94
CA PRO A 856 -15.41 -18.26 37.34
C PRO A 856 -15.25 -16.81 37.80
N GLN A 857 -16.26 -16.31 38.52
CA GLN A 857 -16.25 -14.98 39.12
C GLN A 857 -15.32 -14.89 40.33
N LEU A 858 -14.84 -13.69 40.62
CA LEU A 858 -13.82 -13.43 41.63
C LEU A 858 -14.32 -13.72 43.05
N THR A 859 -13.52 -14.45 43.82
CA THR A 859 -13.73 -14.69 45.26
C THR A 859 -12.62 -14.05 46.10
N ALA A 860 -12.81 -13.94 47.41
CA ALA A 860 -11.77 -13.43 48.33
C ALA A 860 -10.46 -14.24 48.23
N GLY A 861 -10.54 -15.57 48.07
CA GLY A 861 -9.36 -16.42 47.88
C GLY A 861 -8.63 -16.18 46.56
N ASP A 862 -9.37 -15.87 45.49
CA ASP A 862 -8.78 -15.54 44.18
C ASP A 862 -8.08 -14.17 44.19
N MET A 863 -8.55 -13.20 44.98
CA MET A 863 -7.86 -11.91 45.16
C MET A 863 -6.48 -12.08 45.78
N ALA A 864 -6.36 -12.93 46.81
CA ALA A 864 -5.07 -13.24 47.44
C ALA A 864 -4.11 -13.93 46.47
N LEU A 865 -4.60 -14.82 45.60
CA LEU A 865 -3.80 -15.49 44.56
C LEU A 865 -3.30 -14.55 43.47
N VAL A 866 -4.05 -13.49 43.17
CA VAL A 866 -3.64 -12.45 42.20
C VAL A 866 -2.68 -11.43 42.82
N GLY A 867 -2.41 -11.54 44.13
CA GLY A 867 -1.46 -10.69 44.85
C GLY A 867 -2.06 -9.37 45.36
N ILE A 868 -3.39 -9.25 45.42
CA ILE A 868 -4.06 -8.10 46.04
C ILE A 868 -4.10 -8.31 47.55
N THR A 869 -3.46 -7.42 48.30
CA THR A 869 -3.44 -7.46 49.76
C THR A 869 -4.53 -6.57 50.38
N PHE A 870 -4.81 -6.76 51.67
CA PHE A 870 -5.70 -5.87 52.42
C PHE A 870 -5.21 -4.41 52.43
N PHE A 871 -3.89 -4.18 52.38
CA PHE A 871 -3.32 -2.84 52.31
C PHE A 871 -3.64 -2.14 50.97
N ASP A 872 -3.71 -2.91 49.88
CA ASP A 872 -4.07 -2.40 48.56
C ASP A 872 -5.53 -1.98 48.49
N ALA A 873 -6.42 -2.74 49.15
CA ALA A 873 -7.81 -2.36 49.31
C ALA A 873 -7.96 -1.05 50.09
N LYS A 874 -7.19 -0.86 51.17
CA LYS A 874 -7.16 0.40 51.94
C LYS A 874 -6.65 1.58 51.09
N ARG A 875 -5.62 1.37 50.27
CA ARG A 875 -5.09 2.39 49.34
C ARG A 875 -6.14 2.81 48.31
N LEU A 876 -6.84 1.84 47.71
CA LEU A 876 -7.91 2.11 46.76
C LEU A 876 -9.09 2.85 47.42
N ALA A 877 -9.48 2.45 48.64
CA ALA A 877 -10.52 3.13 49.41
C ALA A 877 -10.15 4.59 49.74
N ALA A 878 -8.90 4.85 50.11
CA ALA A 878 -8.39 6.20 50.37
C ALA A 878 -8.40 7.06 49.09
N PHE A 879 -8.04 6.49 47.94
CA PHE A 879 -8.14 7.16 46.64
C PHE A 879 -9.59 7.44 46.22
N ALA A 880 -10.51 6.49 46.44
CA ALA A 880 -11.94 6.66 46.14
C ALA A 880 -12.59 7.80 46.95
N ARG A 881 -12.01 8.15 48.10
CA ARG A 881 -12.40 9.30 48.95
C ARG A 881 -11.67 10.60 48.62
N LEU A 882 -10.88 10.64 47.55
CA LEU A 882 -10.03 11.79 47.18
C LEU A 882 -9.00 12.18 48.26
N ALA A 883 -8.62 11.24 49.15
CA ALA A 883 -7.66 11.51 50.22
C ALA A 883 -6.19 11.34 49.76
N VAL A 884 -5.98 10.66 48.62
CA VAL A 884 -4.66 10.29 48.08
C VAL A 884 -4.66 10.49 46.57
N ASP A 885 -3.51 10.85 46.00
CA ASP A 885 -3.31 11.04 44.56
C ASP A 885 -3.19 9.71 43.77
N LEU A 886 -3.40 9.80 42.46
CA LEU A 886 -3.39 8.66 41.52
C LEU A 886 -2.09 7.84 41.54
N GLN A 887 -0.96 8.48 41.86
CA GLN A 887 0.35 7.83 41.89
C GLN A 887 0.41 6.66 42.89
N VAL A 888 -0.40 6.71 43.95
CA VAL A 888 -0.44 5.67 45.00
C VAL A 888 -1.30 4.48 44.60
N VAL A 889 -2.07 4.54 43.52
CA VAL A 889 -2.92 3.44 43.04
C VAL A 889 -2.49 2.95 41.65
N TYR A 890 -1.49 3.58 41.05
CA TYR A 890 -1.07 3.32 39.67
C TYR A 890 -0.63 1.86 39.42
N ASP A 891 -0.07 1.20 40.44
CA ASP A 891 0.30 -0.21 40.46
C ASP A 891 -0.91 -1.17 40.45
N LEU A 892 -2.06 -0.73 40.98
CA LEU A 892 -3.29 -1.54 41.05
C LEU A 892 -4.10 -1.49 39.74
N ILE A 893 -3.95 -0.43 38.93
CA ILE A 893 -4.73 -0.22 37.71
C ILE A 893 -4.56 -1.36 36.68
N PRO A 894 -3.33 -1.87 36.39
CA PRO A 894 -3.16 -2.99 35.48
C PRO A 894 -3.86 -4.28 35.94
N VAL A 895 -3.83 -4.55 37.26
CA VAL A 895 -4.48 -5.72 37.84
C VAL A 895 -6.00 -5.60 37.73
N ILE A 896 -6.56 -4.44 38.07
CA ILE A 896 -7.99 -4.13 37.93
C ILE A 896 -8.42 -4.28 36.47
N ALA A 897 -7.67 -3.72 35.53
CA ALA A 897 -7.97 -3.83 34.11
C ALA A 897 -7.94 -5.29 33.64
N GLY A 898 -6.92 -6.06 34.03
CA GLY A 898 -6.83 -7.49 33.73
C GLY A 898 -8.00 -8.30 34.27
N LEU A 899 -8.47 -8.03 35.50
CA LEU A 899 -9.63 -8.71 36.08
C LEU A 899 -10.95 -8.33 35.39
N TYR A 900 -11.09 -7.06 34.99
CA TYR A 900 -12.28 -6.55 34.32
C TYR A 900 -12.43 -7.17 32.93
N PHE A 901 -11.40 -7.05 32.09
CA PHE A 901 -11.44 -7.52 30.71
C PHE A 901 -11.42 -9.05 30.57
N ASN A 902 -10.89 -9.78 31.56
CA ASN A 902 -11.02 -11.25 31.63
C ASN A 902 -12.38 -11.73 32.21
N LYS A 903 -13.39 -10.85 32.33
CA LYS A 903 -14.75 -11.17 32.79
C LYS A 903 -14.84 -11.75 34.21
N ARG A 904 -13.90 -11.42 35.10
CA ARG A 904 -13.93 -11.89 36.50
C ARG A 904 -14.71 -10.99 37.45
N MET A 905 -15.09 -9.78 37.01
CA MET A 905 -15.79 -8.78 37.83
C MET A 905 -17.23 -8.49 37.35
N VAL A 906 -17.87 -9.43 36.65
CA VAL A 906 -19.21 -9.25 36.05
C VAL A 906 -20.32 -9.46 37.07
N LEU A 907 -20.17 -10.44 37.96
CA LEU A 907 -21.06 -10.68 39.10
C LEU A 907 -20.27 -10.62 40.40
N ALA A 908 -20.93 -10.19 41.46
CA ALA A 908 -20.42 -10.31 42.83
C ALA A 908 -20.72 -11.70 43.42
N PRO A 909 -20.01 -12.11 44.49
CA PRO A 909 -20.19 -13.42 45.12
C PRO A 909 -21.62 -13.69 45.62
N ASP A 910 -22.37 -12.63 45.93
CA ASP A 910 -23.78 -12.63 46.34
C ASP A 910 -24.76 -12.85 45.16
N GLY A 911 -24.26 -12.92 43.92
CA GLY A 911 -25.06 -13.00 42.71
C GLY A 911 -25.62 -11.66 42.22
N SER A 912 -25.26 -10.54 42.87
CA SER A 912 -25.61 -9.19 42.40
C SER A 912 -24.73 -8.76 41.22
N GLN A 913 -25.17 -7.73 40.49
CA GLN A 913 -24.37 -7.16 39.39
C GLN A 913 -23.04 -6.62 39.94
N GLY A 914 -21.95 -6.99 39.27
CA GLY A 914 -20.60 -6.55 39.58
C GLY A 914 -20.30 -5.15 39.05
N VAL A 915 -19.08 -4.93 38.56
CA VAL A 915 -18.65 -3.62 38.04
C VAL A 915 -19.17 -3.46 36.61
N VAL A 916 -20.04 -2.46 36.38
CA VAL A 916 -20.50 -2.07 35.05
C VAL A 916 -19.94 -0.70 34.71
N LEU A 917 -19.09 -0.64 33.68
CA LEU A 917 -18.44 0.60 33.26
C LEU A 917 -19.07 1.16 31.99
N THR A 918 -19.09 2.48 31.89
CA THR A 918 -19.41 3.15 30.63
C THR A 918 -18.31 2.92 29.59
N MET A 919 -18.60 3.19 28.31
CA MET A 919 -17.61 3.06 27.23
C MET A 919 -16.37 3.94 27.47
N SER A 920 -16.58 5.18 27.92
CA SER A 920 -15.48 6.10 28.26
C SER A 920 -14.68 5.63 29.47
N GLN A 921 -15.33 5.09 30.51
CA GLN A 921 -14.63 4.50 31.66
C GLN A 921 -13.81 3.26 31.27
N SER A 922 -14.37 2.39 30.42
CA SER A 922 -13.68 1.20 29.91
C SER A 922 -12.49 1.57 29.02
N ALA A 923 -12.63 2.61 28.19
CA ALA A 923 -11.55 3.15 27.38
C ALA A 923 -10.39 3.65 28.26
N LEU A 924 -10.68 4.46 29.27
CA LEU A 924 -9.67 4.95 30.21
C LEU A 924 -8.99 3.82 30.98
N LEU A 925 -9.76 2.82 31.45
CA LEU A 925 -9.21 1.65 32.14
C LEU A 925 -8.27 0.84 31.24
N MET A 926 -8.64 0.65 29.97
CA MET A 926 -7.80 -0.06 29.01
C MET A 926 -6.52 0.70 28.68
N GLY A 927 -6.62 2.00 28.42
CA GLY A 927 -5.48 2.84 28.06
C GLY A 927 -4.46 2.95 29.19
N LEU A 928 -4.92 3.15 30.43
CA LEU A 928 -4.05 3.24 31.60
C LEU A 928 -3.54 1.87 32.06
N GLY A 929 -4.43 0.89 32.16
CA GLY A 929 -4.14 -0.41 32.76
C GLY A 929 -3.44 -1.39 31.83
N LEU A 930 -3.93 -1.55 30.59
CA LEU A 930 -3.43 -2.55 29.64
C LEU A 930 -2.45 -1.99 28.60
N GLN A 931 -2.63 -0.74 28.15
CA GLN A 931 -1.68 -0.09 27.21
C GLN A 931 -0.57 0.69 27.91
N HIS A 932 -0.70 0.98 29.21
CA HIS A 932 0.24 1.80 29.99
C HIS A 932 0.56 3.15 29.33
N LYS A 933 -0.47 3.83 28.82
CA LYS A 933 -0.36 5.21 28.31
C LYS A 933 -0.48 6.21 29.46
N SER A 934 0.08 7.40 29.25
CA SER A 934 -0.13 8.49 30.20
C SER A 934 -1.57 8.99 30.09
N LEU A 935 -2.15 9.41 31.22
CA LEU A 935 -3.52 9.95 31.25
C LEU A 935 -3.65 11.19 30.39
N HIS A 936 -2.63 12.05 30.41
CA HIS A 936 -2.59 13.29 29.65
C HIS A 936 -2.64 13.02 28.15
N ASP A 937 -1.72 12.19 27.64
CA ASP A 937 -1.61 11.94 26.20
C ASP A 937 -2.87 11.24 25.67
N MET A 938 -3.44 10.30 26.44
CA MET A 938 -4.68 9.62 26.08
C MET A 938 -5.87 10.59 26.04
N ALA A 939 -6.02 11.46 27.06
CA ALA A 939 -7.15 12.38 27.14
C ALA A 939 -7.12 13.41 26.01
N THR A 940 -5.96 14.04 25.76
CA THR A 940 -5.85 15.13 24.78
C THR A 940 -5.69 14.66 23.34
N ALA A 941 -5.01 13.54 23.09
CA ALA A 941 -4.66 13.13 21.72
C ALA A 941 -5.58 12.06 21.13
N GLU A 942 -6.30 11.30 21.96
CA GLU A 942 -7.12 10.17 21.49
C GLU A 942 -8.60 10.33 21.78
N LEU A 943 -8.96 10.72 23.01
CA LEU A 943 -10.36 10.77 23.48
C LEU A 943 -11.02 12.16 23.35
N ASP A 944 -10.28 13.18 22.94
CA ASP A 944 -10.73 14.59 22.89
C ASP A 944 -11.37 15.07 24.20
N LEU A 945 -10.87 14.56 25.34
CA LEU A 945 -11.35 14.88 26.69
C LEU A 945 -10.40 15.89 27.36
N GLY A 946 -10.98 16.82 28.12
CA GLY A 946 -10.18 17.68 29.01
C GLY A 946 -9.50 16.86 30.11
N SER A 947 -8.28 17.25 30.50
CA SER A 947 -7.51 16.54 31.56
C SER A 947 -8.26 16.46 32.90
N THR A 948 -9.05 17.49 33.25
CA THR A 948 -9.89 17.51 34.45
C THR A 948 -11.07 16.53 34.35
N GLN A 949 -11.67 16.42 33.17
CA GLN A 949 -12.76 15.48 32.90
C GLN A 949 -12.26 14.03 32.96
N ALA A 950 -11.10 13.75 32.37
CA ALA A 950 -10.49 12.42 32.41
C ALA A 950 -10.22 11.95 33.85
N ASN A 951 -9.70 12.83 34.71
CA ASN A 951 -9.52 12.54 36.13
C ASN A 951 -10.85 12.26 36.84
N ALA A 952 -11.89 13.08 36.59
CA ALA A 952 -13.21 12.87 37.19
C ALA A 952 -13.82 11.50 36.83
N ILE A 953 -13.69 11.08 35.57
CA ILE A 953 -14.18 9.77 35.12
C ILE A 953 -13.36 8.63 35.76
N LEU A 954 -12.04 8.81 35.90
CA LEU A 954 -11.16 7.85 36.57
C LEU A 954 -11.52 7.68 38.06
N TYR A 955 -11.88 8.77 38.76
CA TYR A 955 -12.34 8.69 40.14
C TYR A 955 -13.66 7.91 40.27
N GLN A 956 -14.62 8.16 39.37
CA GLN A 956 -15.87 7.41 39.34
C GLN A 956 -15.66 5.91 39.09
N LEU A 957 -14.74 5.58 38.18
CA LEU A 957 -14.31 4.21 37.89
C LEU A 957 -13.73 3.52 39.13
N MET A 958 -12.76 4.15 39.80
CA MET A 958 -12.11 3.56 40.98
C MET A 958 -13.07 3.42 42.16
N ARG A 959 -14.04 4.33 42.30
CA ARG A 959 -15.10 4.21 43.30
C ARG A 959 -15.97 2.97 43.05
N ALA A 960 -16.39 2.72 41.81
CA ALA A 960 -17.19 1.54 41.46
C ALA A 960 -16.41 0.23 41.74
N VAL A 961 -15.11 0.20 41.45
CA VAL A 961 -14.24 -0.95 41.75
C VAL A 961 -14.10 -1.14 43.26
N ASN A 962 -13.94 -0.08 44.03
CA ASN A 962 -13.84 -0.14 45.49
C ASN A 962 -15.13 -0.69 46.13
N GLU A 963 -16.30 -0.25 45.66
CA GLU A 963 -17.60 -0.78 46.10
C GLU A 963 -17.74 -2.29 45.80
N TYR A 964 -17.22 -2.74 44.65
CA TYR A 964 -17.18 -4.18 44.32
C TYR A 964 -16.19 -4.95 45.20
N TRP A 965 -14.98 -4.43 45.45
CA TRP A 965 -13.98 -5.08 46.30
C TRP A 965 -14.43 -5.22 47.74
N ALA A 966 -15.13 -4.22 48.29
CA ALA A 966 -15.72 -4.29 49.62
C ALA A 966 -16.69 -5.49 49.74
N LYS A 967 -17.57 -5.67 48.75
CA LYS A 967 -18.49 -6.81 48.68
C LYS A 967 -17.78 -8.17 48.55
N VAL A 968 -16.67 -8.25 47.82
CA VAL A 968 -15.95 -9.52 47.61
C VAL A 968 -15.18 -9.94 48.86
N MET A 969 -14.65 -8.99 49.63
CA MET A 969 -13.84 -9.26 50.82
C MET A 969 -14.65 -9.36 52.13
N ASP A 970 -15.99 -9.29 52.07
CA ASP A 970 -16.87 -9.19 53.25
C ASP A 970 -16.40 -8.09 54.24
N LEU A 971 -15.75 -7.07 53.70
CA LEU A 971 -15.51 -5.84 54.43
C LEU A 971 -16.89 -5.16 54.50
N GLY A 972 -17.32 -4.76 55.69
CA GLY A 972 -18.59 -4.05 55.89
C GLY A 972 -18.69 -2.78 55.03
N THR A 973 -19.61 -1.90 55.36
CA THR A 973 -19.77 -0.64 54.59
C THR A 973 -18.41 0.06 54.37
N PRO A 974 -18.20 0.82 53.27
CA PRO A 974 -16.90 1.43 52.96
C PRO A 974 -16.26 2.20 54.14
N ASP A 975 -17.10 2.65 55.07
CA ASP A 975 -16.75 3.35 56.32
C ASP A 975 -16.13 2.46 57.41
N GLU A 976 -16.42 1.16 57.47
CA GLU A 976 -15.91 0.24 58.50
C GLU A 976 -14.54 -0.39 58.15
N ALA A 977 -14.16 -0.44 56.88
CA ALA A 977 -12.92 -1.09 56.42
C ALA A 977 -11.62 -0.37 56.83
N LEU A 978 -11.70 0.93 57.13
CA LEU A 978 -10.55 1.73 57.60
C LEU A 978 -10.34 1.60 59.12
N ASP A 979 -11.42 1.34 59.87
CA ASP A 979 -11.42 1.24 61.33
C ASP A 979 -11.26 -0.19 61.87
N ALA A 980 -11.29 -1.21 61.02
CA ALA A 980 -11.00 -2.59 61.44
C ALA A 980 -9.52 -2.71 61.89
N PRO A 981 -9.26 -3.04 63.19
CA PRO A 981 -7.92 -3.33 63.65
C PRO A 981 -7.45 -4.62 62.98
N GLY A 982 -6.20 -4.63 62.49
CA GLY A 982 -5.62 -5.79 61.83
C GLY A 982 -5.71 -7.04 62.73
N GLY A 983 -6.54 -8.00 62.32
CA GLY A 983 -6.66 -9.30 62.98
C GLY A 983 -5.47 -10.17 62.63
N GLY A 984 -4.43 -10.07 63.46
CA GLY A 984 -3.52 -11.18 63.72
C GLY A 984 -4.02 -12.01 64.89
N ASP A 985 -3.79 -13.31 64.77
CA ASP A 985 -3.71 -14.35 65.81
C ASP A 985 -4.87 -15.35 65.91
N GLU A 986 -4.49 -16.56 65.47
CA GLU A 986 -5.04 -17.85 65.88
C GLU A 986 -5.14 -17.93 67.41
N ALA A 987 -6.32 -18.29 67.92
CA ALA A 987 -6.48 -18.72 69.30
C ALA A 987 -7.09 -20.13 69.34
N GLY A 988 -6.23 -21.12 69.60
CA GLY A 988 -6.64 -22.38 70.20
C GLY A 988 -7.14 -22.18 71.64
N PRO A 989 -7.93 -23.11 72.19
CA PRO A 989 -8.74 -22.83 73.38
C PRO A 989 -7.93 -22.92 74.68
N ALA A 990 -8.20 -21.98 75.58
CA ALA A 990 -7.63 -21.90 76.92
C ALA A 990 -8.30 -22.86 77.91
N SER A 991 -7.52 -23.31 78.90
CA SER A 991 -8.00 -23.74 80.23
C SER A 991 -7.25 -22.95 81.32
N PRO A 992 -7.85 -22.75 82.51
CA PRO A 992 -7.52 -21.63 83.40
C PRO A 992 -6.60 -22.05 84.55
N ASP A 993 -5.82 -21.12 85.11
CA ASP A 993 -5.94 -20.75 86.53
C ASP A 993 -4.83 -19.79 87.05
N THR A 994 -5.22 -19.06 88.09
CA THR A 994 -4.43 -18.45 89.18
C THR A 994 -3.71 -17.09 89.02
N GLU A 995 -4.32 -16.11 89.70
CA GLU A 995 -3.74 -15.20 90.70
C GLU A 995 -2.65 -14.15 90.33
N ARG A 996 -3.12 -12.89 90.15
CA ARG A 996 -2.74 -11.63 90.84
C ARG A 996 -1.45 -11.58 91.72
N PRO A 997 -0.89 -10.38 92.05
CA PRO A 997 -0.96 -9.06 91.39
C PRO A 997 0.30 -8.15 91.55
N LYS A 998 0.15 -6.89 91.08
CA LYS A 998 0.58 -5.59 91.70
C LYS A 998 1.80 -4.82 91.15
N LYS A 999 1.45 -3.56 90.81
CA LYS A 999 2.10 -2.25 91.07
C LYS A 999 3.01 -1.62 90.01
N LYS A 1000 2.39 -0.69 89.27
CA LYS A 1000 2.60 0.78 89.34
C LYS A 1000 4.04 1.30 89.60
N LYS A 1001 4.48 2.13 88.65
CA LYS A 1001 4.77 3.59 88.75
C LYS A 1001 6.16 4.00 88.24
N LYS A 1002 6.09 4.81 87.18
CA LYS A 1002 6.58 6.20 87.06
C LYS A 1002 8.10 6.47 87.06
N LYS A 1003 8.44 7.14 85.96
CA LYS A 1003 9.05 8.49 85.86
C LYS A 1003 10.58 8.58 85.83
N LYS A 1004 10.96 9.18 84.70
CA LYS A 1004 11.68 10.47 84.54
C LYS A 1004 13.19 10.41 84.32
N ALA A 1005 13.52 11.00 83.18
CA ALA A 1005 14.41 12.15 83.02
C ALA A 1005 15.89 11.86 82.80
N ALA A 1006 16.25 12.02 81.53
CA ALA A 1006 17.01 13.15 81.02
C ALA A 1006 18.55 13.08 81.03
N ALA A 1007 19.03 13.43 79.83
CA ALA A 1007 20.22 14.18 79.50
C ALA A 1007 21.57 13.45 79.49
N GLY A 1008 22.21 13.53 78.32
CA GLY A 1008 23.61 13.98 78.27
C GLY A 1008 24.58 13.06 77.55
N THR A 1009 24.74 13.34 76.25
CA THR A 1009 26.03 13.56 75.55
C THR A 1009 27.10 12.47 75.44
N ASP A 1010 27.58 12.40 74.19
CA ASP A 1010 28.94 12.11 73.72
C ASP A 1010 29.43 10.68 73.59
N GLY A 1011 29.88 10.37 72.37
CA GLY A 1011 31.21 9.79 72.19
C GLY A 1011 31.30 8.53 71.34
N THR A 1012 31.85 8.72 70.14
CA THR A 1012 32.86 7.85 69.48
C THR A 1012 32.46 6.50 68.85
N GLU A 1013 32.59 6.49 67.52
CA GLU A 1013 33.39 5.56 66.70
C GLU A 1013 33.20 4.03 66.83
N SER A 1014 32.80 3.38 65.73
CA SER A 1014 33.71 2.48 64.98
C SER A 1014 33.06 1.92 63.71
N GLU A 1015 33.68 2.25 62.58
CA GLU A 1015 34.03 1.44 61.40
C GLU A 1015 33.14 0.31 60.83
N ALA A 1016 33.09 0.34 59.49
CA ALA A 1016 32.49 -0.59 58.52
C ALA A 1016 33.28 -1.94 58.43
N PRO A 1017 32.93 -2.95 57.58
CA PRO A 1017 32.78 -2.81 56.12
C PRO A 1017 31.69 -3.69 55.44
N PRO A 1018 31.47 -3.53 54.11
CA PRO A 1018 30.46 -4.23 53.32
C PRO A 1018 31.05 -5.30 52.36
N THR A 1019 30.24 -6.29 51.97
CA THR A 1019 30.52 -7.23 50.86
C THR A 1019 29.24 -7.49 50.07
N LYS A 1020 29.11 -6.93 48.86
CA LYS A 1020 29.48 -7.47 47.53
C LYS A 1020 28.43 -8.37 46.87
N VAL A 1021 27.65 -7.71 46.00
CA VAL A 1021 27.30 -8.04 44.61
C VAL A 1021 27.87 -9.36 44.04
N ALA A 1022 26.98 -10.19 43.49
CA ALA A 1022 27.31 -11.21 42.49
C ALA A 1022 26.36 -11.10 41.29
N LYS A 1023 26.96 -10.94 40.11
CA LYS A 1023 26.35 -11.09 38.79
C LYS A 1023 26.45 -12.56 38.36
N THR A 1024 25.40 -13.06 37.71
CA THR A 1024 25.45 -13.89 36.50
C THR A 1024 24.23 -13.55 35.67
#